data_AF-A0A7V6X3W2-F1
#
_entry.id   AF-A0A7V6X3W2-F1
#
_cell.length_a   1.000
_cell.length_b   1.000
_cell.length_c   1.000
_cell.angle_alpha   90.00
_cell.angle_beta   90.00
_cell.angle_gamma   90.00
#
_symmetry.space_group_name_H-M   'P 1'
#
loop_
_entity.id
_entity.type
_entity.pdbx_description
1 polymer ?
#
loop_
_entity_poly.entity_id
_entity_poly.type
_entity_poly.pdbx_seq_one_letter_code
_entity_poly.pdbx_strand_id
1 'polypeptide(L)'
;MEIIVAEHAGFCFGVEKAIQAAEKAARREPVFSLGPLLHNKQETARLKKLGIIEKDELMEKGAVLIRTHGVGPQTYELLEKQGSKIIDVTCPHVKKAQKVAREAAEQGYQVFILGDHQHVEVQGIVAWTENKAIVINSLEELKKIKLKDKVALLAQTTEKETNFNELVAYLQTQPLDLKILPTICSATRIRQKAAVKLAKQVDLMIVIGGRHSSNTKKLKEVCQKYVTTYQVEQADELQLKWFQNKFKIGVTAGASTPDWIIKEVIEQMEEYKMDVQEENMEESSKQNNVVTEEAVLPQTEETTPNSIDLGEQINIQTFRPGDLITGTIVQVASDEALIDIGGKSEGILPVTEFSNTKVDLCDVLEVGEEITVEVVKKDEEGNIILSRKRAHFNEIMEHLAQVKKANEIIEAPVIEIVKGGLLVDVGVKGFVPASQVELFFVKDFSEYLQKVLRLRILELEPEKGKVVLSQRIVLAEEREKQKAALLKDIEAGQTRKGVVKRLTNFGAFVDLGGLDGLLHVSELGWQRVDHPSDVVQEGQEIEVYVLSVDRDKEKISLSLKELLPDPWQEAIKKYEVNSIITGKVVRIVSFGAFVELEPGLDGLVHISKISKQRIDTVSDVLEVGQEIQAKIMSIDVERKRISLSIKDALIDEEEAKYASYLGHQDTQDLVTIGDLIKENQGE
;
A
#
# COMPACT_ATOMS: atom_id res chain seq x y z
N MET A 1 -14.70 13.20 7.98
CA MET A 1 -13.54 12.78 8.78
C MET A 1 -12.32 12.67 7.86
N GLU A 2 -11.33 13.53 8.09
CA GLU A 2 -10.04 13.59 7.39
C GLU A 2 -8.96 13.02 8.33
N ILE A 3 -8.21 12.02 7.86
CA ILE A 3 -7.14 11.36 8.63
C ILE A 3 -5.80 11.88 8.11
N ILE A 4 -4.99 12.44 9.00
CA ILE A 4 -3.69 13.03 8.68
C ILE A 4 -2.61 12.30 9.46
N VAL A 5 -1.65 11.70 8.77
CA VAL A 5 -0.52 11.00 9.41
C VAL A 5 0.65 11.96 9.57
N ALA A 6 1.32 11.92 10.73
CA ALA A 6 2.51 12.74 10.97
C ALA A 6 3.67 12.33 10.03
N GLU A 7 4.40 13.31 9.49
CA GLU A 7 5.52 13.14 8.54
C GLU A 7 6.61 12.14 8.99
N HIS A 8 6.75 11.89 10.30
CA HIS A 8 7.76 11.00 10.88
C HIS A 8 7.15 9.92 11.79
N ALA A 9 5.97 9.40 11.44
CA ALA A 9 5.36 8.26 12.11
C ALA A 9 6.05 6.94 11.71
N GLY A 10 6.13 5.99 12.65
CA GLY A 10 6.64 4.64 12.39
C GLY A 10 8.11 4.43 12.75
N PHE A 11 8.69 3.38 12.18
CA PHE A 11 10.04 2.95 12.51
C PHE A 11 11.07 4.06 12.26
N CYS A 12 12.08 4.14 13.13
CA CYS A 12 13.24 4.95 12.81
C CYS A 12 14.10 4.24 11.75
N PHE A 13 14.86 5.02 10.99
CA PHE A 13 15.78 4.51 9.95
C PHE A 13 16.69 3.37 10.43
N GLY A 14 17.16 3.43 11.68
CA GLY A 14 18.00 2.37 12.26
C GLY A 14 17.25 1.05 12.49
N VAL A 15 15.99 1.13 12.90
CA VAL A 15 15.11 -0.03 13.12
C VAL A 15 14.68 -0.61 11.77
N GLU A 16 14.28 0.22 10.82
CA GLU A 16 13.85 -0.22 9.49
C GLU A 16 14.97 -1.01 8.78
N LYS A 17 16.21 -0.48 8.80
CA LYS A 17 17.38 -1.19 8.29
C LYS A 17 17.65 -2.51 8.99
N ALA A 18 17.47 -2.55 10.31
CA ALA A 18 17.70 -3.76 11.08
C ALA A 18 16.69 -4.86 10.72
N ILE A 19 15.41 -4.51 10.56
CA ILE A 19 14.37 -5.46 10.13
C ILE A 19 14.66 -5.96 8.72
N GLN A 20 14.94 -5.07 7.76
CA GLN A 20 15.24 -5.46 6.38
C GLN A 20 16.45 -6.39 6.29
N ALA A 21 17.51 -6.11 7.05
CA ALA A 21 18.69 -6.95 7.13
C ALA A 21 18.39 -8.30 7.78
N ALA A 22 17.59 -8.32 8.85
CA ALA A 22 17.16 -9.54 9.52
C ALA A 22 16.31 -10.43 8.61
N GLU A 23 15.33 -9.85 7.91
CA GLU A 23 14.49 -10.58 6.96
C GLU A 23 15.29 -11.16 5.79
N LYS A 24 16.23 -10.40 5.24
CA LYS A 24 17.10 -10.88 4.15
C LYS A 24 17.98 -12.04 4.60
N ALA A 25 18.41 -12.03 5.85
CA ALA A 25 19.21 -13.10 6.42
C ALA A 25 18.37 -14.35 6.73
N ALA A 26 17.19 -14.16 7.32
CA ALA A 26 16.26 -15.23 7.66
C ALA A 26 15.77 -16.05 6.45
N ARG A 27 15.71 -15.44 5.25
CA ARG A 27 15.39 -16.15 4.00
C ARG A 27 16.40 -17.22 3.59
N ARG A 28 17.64 -17.17 4.10
CA ARG A 28 18.70 -18.11 3.72
C ARG A 28 18.90 -19.21 4.76
N GLU A 29 18.91 -18.83 6.03
CA GLU A 29 19.21 -19.69 7.17
C GLU A 29 18.53 -19.13 8.43
N PRO A 30 18.18 -19.96 9.43
CA PRO A 30 17.68 -19.47 10.70
C PRO A 30 18.74 -18.57 11.37
N VAL A 31 18.30 -17.40 11.83
CA VAL A 31 19.18 -16.37 12.39
C VAL A 31 18.92 -16.23 13.89
N PHE A 32 19.99 -16.22 14.68
CA PHE A 32 19.89 -16.02 16.12
C PHE A 32 20.16 -14.55 16.45
N SER A 33 19.24 -13.89 17.16
CA SER A 33 19.45 -12.54 17.68
C SER A 33 19.91 -12.59 19.13
N LEU A 34 20.94 -11.81 19.47
CA LEU A 34 21.39 -11.62 20.84
C LEU A 34 20.46 -10.63 21.57
N GLY A 35 19.46 -11.20 22.26
CA GLY A 35 18.36 -10.47 22.88
C GLY A 35 17.32 -9.93 21.88
N PRO A 36 16.31 -9.18 22.37
CA PRO A 36 15.23 -8.68 21.53
C PRO A 36 15.74 -7.64 20.54
N LEU A 37 15.39 -7.82 19.27
CA LEU A 37 15.73 -6.88 18.19
C LEU A 37 15.08 -5.51 18.41
N LEU A 38 13.84 -5.56 18.90
CA LEU A 38 12.93 -4.44 19.08
C LEU A 38 12.10 -4.66 20.33
N HIS A 39 11.68 -3.58 20.97
CA HIS A 39 10.79 -3.63 22.13
C HIS A 39 9.31 -3.58 21.73
N ASN A 40 8.93 -4.32 20.68
CA ASN A 40 7.55 -4.43 20.21
C ASN A 40 7.17 -5.91 20.10
N LYS A 41 6.23 -6.35 20.96
CA LYS A 41 5.82 -7.76 21.07
C LYS A 41 5.23 -8.34 19.79
N GLN A 42 4.53 -7.53 19.01
CA GLN A 42 3.89 -7.99 17.77
C GLN A 42 4.93 -8.20 16.68
N GLU A 43 5.87 -7.25 16.57
CA GLU A 43 6.94 -7.35 15.60
C GLU A 43 7.89 -8.50 15.95
N THR A 44 8.24 -8.69 17.22
CA THR A 44 9.07 -9.83 17.64
C THR A 44 8.36 -11.17 17.39
N ALA A 45 7.04 -11.26 17.57
CA ALA A 45 6.26 -12.45 17.21
C ALA A 45 6.28 -12.72 15.69
N ARG A 46 6.19 -11.66 14.86
CA ARG A 46 6.30 -11.77 13.40
C ARG A 46 7.69 -12.25 12.97
N LEU A 47 8.75 -11.67 13.53
CA LEU A 47 10.13 -12.06 13.26
C LEU A 47 10.42 -13.51 13.68
N LYS A 48 9.82 -13.97 14.80
CA LYS A 48 9.91 -15.36 15.24
C LYS A 48 9.28 -16.34 14.25
N LYS A 49 8.13 -15.99 13.66
CA LYS A 49 7.51 -16.79 12.57
C LYS A 49 8.36 -16.85 11.31
N LEU A 50 9.15 -15.81 11.04
CA LEU A 50 10.08 -15.74 9.92
C LEU A 50 11.40 -16.50 10.14
N GLY A 51 11.61 -17.12 11.30
CA GLY A 51 12.82 -17.89 11.61
C GLY A 51 13.93 -17.10 12.31
N ILE A 52 13.63 -15.93 12.88
CA ILE A 52 14.56 -15.17 13.74
C ILE A 52 14.30 -15.55 15.20
N ILE A 53 15.27 -16.20 15.83
CA ILE A 53 15.14 -16.71 17.20
C ILE A 53 15.92 -15.80 18.14
N GLU A 54 15.22 -15.20 19.10
CA GLU A 54 15.83 -14.44 20.19
C GLU A 54 16.41 -15.41 21.23
N LYS A 55 17.71 -15.30 21.50
CA LYS A 55 18.41 -16.02 22.57
C LYS A 55 19.25 -15.03 23.39
N ASP A 56 19.26 -15.21 24.70
CA ASP A 56 20.09 -14.39 25.60
C ASP A 56 21.54 -14.90 25.67
N GLU A 57 21.78 -16.16 25.30
CA GLU A 57 23.09 -16.81 25.36
C GLU A 57 23.62 -17.17 23.95
N LEU A 58 24.94 -17.01 23.75
CA LEU A 58 25.65 -17.45 22.55
C LEU A 58 25.73 -18.98 22.52
N MET A 59 24.65 -19.63 22.10
CA MET A 59 24.60 -21.07 21.93
C MET A 59 24.04 -21.44 20.55
N GLU A 60 24.97 -21.52 19.59
CA GLU A 60 25.07 -22.50 18.48
C GLU A 60 25.86 -21.93 17.28
N LYS A 61 26.49 -22.82 16.50
CA LYS A 61 27.08 -22.44 15.20
C LYS A 61 25.96 -22.00 14.25
N GLY A 62 26.01 -20.74 13.79
CA GLY A 62 25.00 -20.20 12.87
C GLY A 62 25.22 -18.72 12.56
N ALA A 63 24.27 -18.14 11.81
CA ALA A 63 24.24 -16.70 11.58
C ALA A 63 23.73 -15.97 12.84
N VAL A 64 24.56 -15.11 13.41
CA VAL A 64 24.25 -14.33 14.61
C VAL A 64 24.03 -12.88 14.22
N LEU A 65 22.90 -12.33 14.66
CA LEU A 65 22.49 -10.98 14.38
C LEU A 65 22.65 -10.11 15.62
N ILE A 66 23.38 -9.01 15.44
CA ILE A 66 23.66 -8.02 16.49
C ILE A 66 22.60 -6.93 16.42
N ARG A 67 21.83 -6.77 17.50
CA ARG A 67 20.75 -5.80 17.63
C ARG A 67 21.18 -4.34 17.40
N THR A 68 20.19 -3.48 17.18
CA THR A 68 20.34 -2.03 16.90
C THR A 68 21.13 -1.24 17.96
N HIS A 69 21.12 -1.69 19.21
CA HIS A 69 21.87 -1.10 20.33
C HIS A 69 23.35 -1.49 20.37
N GLY A 70 23.77 -2.44 19.52
CA GLY A 70 25.14 -2.93 19.46
C GLY A 70 25.54 -3.79 20.66
N VAL A 71 26.77 -4.28 20.59
CA VAL A 71 27.44 -5.09 21.62
C VAL A 71 28.88 -4.62 21.80
N GLY A 72 29.52 -5.06 22.89
CA GLY A 72 30.92 -4.76 23.17
C GLY A 72 31.90 -5.54 22.25
N PRO A 73 33.15 -5.09 22.15
CA PRO A 73 34.18 -5.73 21.30
C PRO A 73 34.44 -7.20 21.67
N GLN A 74 34.34 -7.54 22.96
CA GLN A 74 34.49 -8.91 23.46
C GLN A 74 33.49 -9.89 22.83
N THR A 75 32.27 -9.43 22.54
CA THR A 75 31.24 -10.27 21.91
C THR A 75 31.58 -10.55 20.44
N TYR A 76 32.16 -9.57 19.73
CA TYR A 76 32.64 -9.77 18.36
C TYR A 76 33.77 -10.80 18.33
N GLU A 77 34.76 -10.67 19.22
CA GLU A 77 35.88 -11.63 19.31
C GLU A 77 35.40 -13.06 19.64
N LEU A 78 34.40 -13.19 20.51
CA LEU A 78 33.82 -14.49 20.86
C LEU A 78 33.12 -15.13 19.65
N LEU A 79 32.36 -14.34 18.90
CA LEU A 79 31.66 -14.81 17.69
C LEU A 79 32.63 -15.20 16.58
N GLU A 80 33.70 -14.43 16.38
CA GLU A 80 34.76 -14.75 15.41
C GLU A 80 35.48 -16.04 15.79
N LYS A 81 35.84 -16.23 17.07
CA LYS A 81 36.45 -17.48 17.57
C LYS A 81 35.56 -18.71 17.39
N GLN A 82 34.24 -18.54 17.45
CA GLN A 82 33.28 -19.62 17.23
C GLN A 82 33.06 -19.93 15.73
N GLY A 83 33.57 -19.09 14.82
CA GLY A 83 33.33 -19.21 13.37
C GLY A 83 31.91 -18.86 12.95
N SER A 84 31.20 -18.07 13.76
CA SER A 84 29.81 -17.66 13.51
C SER A 84 29.76 -16.55 12.46
N LYS A 85 28.71 -16.56 11.63
CA LYS A 85 28.51 -15.51 10.62
C LYS A 85 27.82 -14.31 11.24
N ILE A 86 28.55 -13.21 11.38
CA ILE A 86 28.06 -12.01 12.08
C ILE A 86 27.29 -11.11 11.11
N ILE A 87 26.05 -10.78 11.47
CA ILE A 87 25.22 -9.81 10.78
C ILE A 87 24.99 -8.64 11.73
N ASP A 88 25.77 -7.57 11.52
CA ASP A 88 25.71 -6.40 12.38
C ASP A 88 24.68 -5.37 11.88
N VAL A 89 23.56 -5.28 12.60
CA VAL A 89 22.50 -4.29 12.35
C VAL A 89 22.49 -3.13 13.36
N THR A 90 23.62 -2.89 14.03
CA THR A 90 23.77 -1.77 14.97
C THR A 90 23.47 -0.44 14.26
N CYS A 91 22.69 0.41 14.93
CA CYS A 91 22.33 1.73 14.42
C CYS A 91 23.59 2.57 14.11
N PRO A 92 23.66 3.27 12.97
CA PRO A 92 24.83 4.10 12.62
C PRO A 92 25.18 5.15 13.68
N HIS A 93 24.18 5.69 14.39
CA HIS A 93 24.39 6.63 15.50
C HIS A 93 25.09 5.97 16.70
N VAL A 94 24.68 4.74 17.03
CA VAL A 94 25.29 3.95 18.10
C VAL A 94 26.72 3.55 17.73
N LYS A 95 26.95 3.10 16.49
CA LYS A 95 28.31 2.83 15.99
C LYS A 95 29.21 4.05 16.08
N LYS A 96 28.68 5.23 15.74
CA LYS A 96 29.42 6.50 15.88
C LYS A 96 29.74 6.78 17.36
N ALA A 97 28.79 6.60 18.26
CA ALA A 97 29.02 6.79 19.70
C ALA A 97 30.11 5.84 20.23
N GLN A 98 30.06 4.55 19.87
CA GLN A 98 31.06 3.55 20.24
C GLN A 98 32.46 3.91 19.70
N LYS A 99 32.56 4.25 18.41
CA LYS A 99 33.81 4.63 17.77
C LYS A 99 34.45 5.85 18.43
N VAL A 100 33.66 6.88 18.66
CA VAL A 100 34.12 8.13 19.26
C VAL A 100 34.51 7.93 20.73
N ALA A 101 33.75 7.10 21.48
CA ALA A 101 34.10 6.75 22.85
C ALA A 101 35.46 6.03 22.92
N ARG A 102 35.69 5.07 22.01
CA ARG A 102 36.98 4.37 21.88
C ARG A 102 38.12 5.34 21.58
N GLU A 103 37.96 6.18 20.56
CA GLU A 103 38.99 7.17 20.16
C GLU A 103 39.32 8.13 21.31
N ALA A 104 38.31 8.56 22.08
CA ALA A 104 38.54 9.41 23.26
C ALA A 104 39.31 8.68 24.36
N ALA A 105 38.96 7.42 24.63
CA ALA A 105 39.65 6.59 25.62
C ALA A 105 41.12 6.30 25.22
N GLU A 106 41.37 5.98 23.94
CA GLU A 106 42.71 5.77 23.37
C GLU A 106 43.58 7.04 23.44
N GLN A 107 42.97 8.21 23.27
CA GLN A 107 43.63 9.52 23.41
C GLN A 107 43.89 9.92 24.88
N GLY A 108 43.51 9.07 25.85
CA GLY A 108 43.72 9.30 27.27
C GLY A 108 42.72 10.23 27.94
N TYR A 109 41.59 10.56 27.28
CA TYR A 109 40.52 11.34 27.89
C TYR A 109 39.77 10.50 28.93
N GLN A 110 39.36 11.13 30.04
CA GLN A 110 38.38 10.56 30.95
C GLN A 110 36.99 10.67 30.32
N VAL A 111 36.44 9.54 29.89
CA VAL A 111 35.17 9.48 29.16
C VAL A 111 34.00 9.41 30.15
N PHE A 112 33.09 10.37 30.07
CA PHE A 112 31.80 10.36 30.77
C PHE A 112 30.67 10.11 29.78
N ILE A 113 29.72 9.27 30.16
CA ILE A 113 28.53 8.96 29.38
C ILE A 113 27.31 9.36 30.21
N LEU A 114 26.57 10.37 29.75
CA LEU A 114 25.28 10.73 30.34
C LEU A 114 24.20 9.75 29.87
N GLY A 115 23.64 8.95 30.78
CA GLY A 115 22.61 7.98 30.47
C GLY A 115 22.42 6.96 31.58
N ASP A 116 21.63 5.92 31.33
CA ASP A 116 21.35 4.89 32.33
C ASP A 116 22.39 3.75 32.28
N HIS A 117 23.01 3.46 33.43
CA HIS A 117 23.95 2.37 33.64
C HIS A 117 23.41 0.97 33.26
N GLN A 118 22.09 0.76 33.37
CA GLN A 118 21.45 -0.52 33.02
C GLN A 118 21.07 -0.60 31.54
N HIS A 119 21.18 0.49 30.78
CA HIS A 119 20.78 0.49 29.39
C HIS A 119 21.81 -0.22 28.52
N VAL A 120 21.33 -1.15 27.68
CA VAL A 120 22.16 -2.01 26.83
C VAL A 120 23.07 -1.26 25.86
N GLU A 121 22.62 -0.11 25.34
CA GLU A 121 23.44 0.77 24.50
C GLU A 121 24.63 1.35 25.26
N VAL A 122 24.41 1.78 26.51
CA VAL A 122 25.44 2.39 27.36
C VAL A 122 26.47 1.34 27.75
N GLN A 123 26.03 0.14 28.12
CA GLN A 123 26.91 -1.01 28.37
C GLN A 123 27.78 -1.33 27.16
N GLY A 124 27.19 -1.29 25.96
CA GLY A 124 27.93 -1.41 24.70
C GLY A 124 29.03 -0.35 24.59
N ILE A 125 28.69 0.94 24.74
CA ILE A 125 29.67 2.04 24.65
C ILE A 125 30.79 1.89 25.70
N VAL A 126 30.45 1.56 26.95
CA VAL A 126 31.43 1.35 28.03
C VAL A 126 32.40 0.22 27.67
N ALA A 127 31.90 -0.89 27.12
CA ALA A 127 32.73 -2.02 26.71
C ALA A 127 33.74 -1.63 25.60
N TRP A 128 33.37 -0.72 24.70
CA TRP A 128 34.28 -0.17 23.67
C TRP A 128 35.38 0.76 24.22
N THR A 129 35.30 1.15 25.49
CA THR A 129 36.33 1.94 26.18
C THR A 129 37.20 1.10 27.12
N GLU A 130 37.21 -0.22 26.97
CA GLU A 130 37.86 -1.15 27.91
C GLU A 130 37.34 -0.98 29.35
N ASN A 131 36.05 -0.66 29.51
CA ASN A 131 35.40 -0.37 30.79
C ASN A 131 36.00 0.82 31.57
N LYS A 132 36.68 1.74 30.89
CA LYS A 132 37.23 2.97 31.50
C LYS A 132 36.23 4.12 31.56
N ALA A 133 35.16 4.09 30.76
CA ALA A 133 34.14 5.13 30.77
C ALA A 133 33.29 5.10 32.05
N ILE A 134 32.93 6.29 32.53
CA ILE A 134 32.10 6.48 33.71
C ILE A 134 30.70 6.91 33.26
N VAL A 135 29.69 6.15 33.66
CA VAL A 135 28.28 6.48 33.40
C VAL A 135 27.78 7.38 34.51
N ILE A 136 27.06 8.44 34.14
CA ILE A 136 26.43 9.39 35.05
C ILE A 136 24.98 9.61 34.62
N ASN A 137 24.10 9.79 35.58
CA ASN A 137 22.68 10.06 35.33
C ASN A 137 22.33 11.53 35.54
N SER A 138 23.18 12.30 36.25
CA SER A 138 22.91 13.69 36.58
C SER A 138 24.18 14.53 36.79
N LEU A 139 24.00 15.86 36.81
CA LEU A 139 25.06 16.83 37.11
C LEU A 139 25.58 16.72 38.55
N GLU A 140 24.74 16.25 39.49
CA GLU A 140 25.13 16.05 40.89
C GLU A 140 26.12 14.90 41.06
N GLU A 141 25.96 13.84 40.26
CA GLU A 141 26.91 12.73 40.25
C GLU A 141 28.25 13.14 39.66
N LEU A 142 28.24 13.93 38.59
CA LEU A 142 29.45 14.47 37.99
C LEU A 142 30.26 15.29 39.02
N LYS A 143 29.59 16.11 39.83
CA LYS A 143 30.23 16.92 40.88
C LYS A 143 30.93 16.10 41.97
N LYS A 144 30.48 14.87 42.22
CA LYS A 144 31.07 13.99 43.23
C LYS A 144 32.36 13.29 42.73
N ILE A 145 32.61 13.34 41.42
CA ILE A 145 33.70 12.62 40.78
C ILE A 145 34.88 13.56 40.53
N LYS A 146 36.10 13.09 40.81
CA LYS A 146 37.32 13.85 40.52
C LYS A 146 37.55 13.88 39.01
N LEU A 147 37.47 15.09 38.43
CA LEU A 147 37.75 15.35 37.02
C LEU A 147 39.26 15.39 36.78
N LYS A 148 39.73 14.77 35.69
CA LYS A 148 41.10 14.89 35.18
C LYS A 148 41.22 16.09 34.24
N ASP A 149 42.45 16.41 33.84
CA ASP A 149 42.75 17.53 32.93
C ASP A 149 42.14 17.35 31.53
N LYS A 150 41.91 16.10 31.10
CA LYS A 150 41.30 15.75 29.81
C LYS A 150 40.00 15.00 30.03
N VAL A 151 38.89 15.58 29.60
CA VAL A 151 37.54 15.05 29.81
C VAL A 151 36.80 14.96 28.47
N ALA A 152 36.15 13.83 28.20
CA ALA A 152 35.26 13.67 27.06
C ALA A 152 33.84 13.38 27.56
N LEU A 153 32.85 14.08 27.04
CA LEU A 153 31.44 13.90 27.43
C LEU A 153 30.62 13.39 26.23
N LEU A 154 29.98 12.24 26.41
CA LEU A 154 29.02 11.63 25.51
C LEU A 154 27.65 11.55 26.18
N ALA A 155 26.61 11.30 25.37
CA ALA A 155 25.27 11.02 25.86
C ALA A 155 24.67 9.79 25.19
N GLN A 156 23.82 9.06 25.92
CA GLN A 156 22.98 8.02 25.38
C GLN A 156 22.08 8.61 24.26
N THR A 157 21.85 7.85 23.19
CA THR A 157 21.10 8.37 22.02
C THR A 157 19.67 8.81 22.36
N THR A 158 19.08 8.29 23.44
CA THR A 158 17.74 8.61 23.94
C THR A 158 17.71 9.69 25.03
N GLU A 159 18.84 10.27 25.42
CA GLU A 159 18.92 11.26 26.51
C GLU A 159 18.43 12.66 26.09
N LYS A 160 18.04 13.49 27.07
CA LYS A 160 17.55 14.85 26.80
C LYS A 160 18.69 15.83 26.56
N GLU A 161 18.56 16.63 25.50
CA GLU A 161 19.52 17.72 25.20
C GLU A 161 19.62 18.76 26.32
N THR A 162 18.53 19.02 27.06
CA THR A 162 18.54 19.95 28.19
C THR A 162 19.53 19.51 29.27
N ASN A 163 19.45 18.24 29.67
CA ASN A 163 20.34 17.65 30.67
C ASN A 163 21.78 17.70 30.16
N PHE A 164 22.00 17.32 28.90
CA PHE A 164 23.34 17.36 28.29
C PHE A 164 23.94 18.77 28.27
N ASN A 165 23.15 19.77 27.88
CA ASN A 165 23.60 21.16 27.82
C ASN A 165 23.92 21.73 29.22
N GLU A 166 23.18 21.35 30.25
CA GLU A 166 23.48 21.74 31.65
C GLU A 166 24.83 21.18 32.10
N LEU A 167 25.13 19.91 31.78
CA LEU A 167 26.44 19.31 32.09
C LEU A 167 27.57 19.97 31.29
N VAL A 168 27.34 20.25 30.00
CA VAL A 168 28.31 20.96 29.16
C VAL A 168 28.62 22.34 29.72
N ALA A 169 27.59 23.10 30.10
CA ALA A 169 27.76 24.43 30.69
C ALA A 169 28.57 24.38 31.98
N TYR A 170 28.35 23.37 32.84
CA TYR A 170 29.14 23.18 34.05
C TYR A 170 30.60 22.81 33.73
N LEU A 171 30.84 21.87 32.81
CA LEU A 171 32.20 21.45 32.46
C LEU A 171 33.00 22.56 31.77
N GLN A 172 32.36 23.44 31.00
CA GLN A 172 33.00 24.60 30.39
C GLN A 172 33.51 25.64 31.41
N THR A 173 32.94 25.68 32.62
CA THR A 173 33.41 26.57 33.70
C THR A 173 34.68 26.07 34.39
N GLN A 174 35.10 24.82 34.12
CA GLN A 174 36.26 24.20 34.73
C GLN A 174 37.50 24.33 33.80
N PRO A 175 38.72 24.47 34.34
CA PRO A 175 39.94 24.60 33.54
C PRO A 175 40.43 23.24 33.02
N LEU A 176 39.68 22.64 32.09
CA LEU A 176 39.94 21.29 31.57
C LEU A 176 39.77 21.23 30.04
N ASP A 177 40.53 20.34 29.42
CA ASP A 177 40.45 20.04 27.98
C ASP A 177 39.21 19.16 27.74
N LEU A 178 38.10 19.83 27.41
CA LEU A 178 36.78 19.25 27.26
C LEU A 178 36.47 18.91 25.79
N LYS A 179 36.27 17.63 25.51
CA LYS A 179 35.78 17.13 24.23
C LYS A 179 34.29 16.80 24.32
N ILE A 180 33.46 17.67 23.75
CA ILE A 180 31.99 17.50 23.73
C ILE A 180 31.61 16.68 22.49
N LEU A 181 30.95 15.56 22.70
CA LEU A 181 30.61 14.61 21.65
C LEU A 181 29.09 14.36 21.69
N PRO A 182 28.29 15.21 21.02
CA PRO A 182 26.84 15.08 21.05
C PRO A 182 26.41 13.85 20.25
N THR A 183 26.15 12.76 20.97
CA THR A 183 25.71 11.46 20.41
C THR A 183 24.20 11.26 20.51
N ILE A 184 23.45 12.27 20.95
CA ILE A 184 21.98 12.24 21.06
C ILE A 184 21.36 12.13 19.66
N CYS A 185 20.39 11.22 19.50
CA CYS A 185 19.68 11.04 18.24
C CYS A 185 18.55 12.06 18.09
N SER A 186 18.54 12.79 16.97
CA SER A 186 17.53 13.81 16.69
C SER A 186 16.15 13.24 16.34
N ALA A 187 16.05 11.95 16.01
CA ALA A 187 14.84 11.31 15.50
C ALA A 187 13.64 11.44 16.47
N THR A 188 13.87 11.32 17.78
CA THR A 188 12.81 11.48 18.79
C THR A 188 12.29 12.91 18.84
N ARG A 189 13.18 13.90 18.77
CA ARG A 189 12.83 15.33 18.79
C ARG A 189 12.09 15.75 17.53
N ILE A 190 12.56 15.31 16.37
CA ILE A 190 11.91 15.59 15.07
C ILE A 190 10.48 15.03 15.08
N ARG A 191 10.31 13.79 15.54
CA ARG A 191 8.99 13.15 15.68
C ARG A 191 8.08 13.88 16.65
N GLN A 192 8.58 14.29 17.82
CA GLN A 192 7.80 15.09 18.76
C GLN A 192 7.39 16.44 18.17
N LYS A 193 8.29 17.13 17.45
CA LYS A 193 7.97 18.40 16.77
C LYS A 193 6.89 18.21 15.70
N ALA A 194 7.00 17.16 14.88
CA ALA A 194 6.00 16.83 13.87
C ALA A 194 4.64 16.50 14.51
N ALA A 195 4.63 15.69 15.57
CA ALA A 195 3.42 15.36 16.32
C ALA A 195 2.77 16.61 16.95
N VAL A 196 3.56 17.54 17.51
CA VAL A 196 3.05 18.82 18.04
C VAL A 196 2.48 19.71 16.94
N LYS A 197 3.16 19.79 15.79
CA LYS A 197 2.67 20.58 14.64
C LYS A 197 1.31 20.06 14.18
N LEU A 198 1.17 18.74 14.08
CA LEU A 198 -0.08 18.10 13.70
C LEU A 198 -1.16 18.25 14.78
N ALA A 199 -0.82 18.07 16.05
CA ALA A 199 -1.74 18.21 17.19
C ALA A 199 -2.39 19.59 17.27
N LYS A 200 -1.77 20.64 16.71
CA LYS A 200 -2.35 21.99 16.65
C LYS A 200 -3.36 22.19 15.51
N GLN A 201 -3.44 21.26 14.56
CA GLN A 201 -4.23 21.37 13.33
C GLN A 201 -5.39 20.36 13.27
N VAL A 202 -5.50 19.46 14.25
CA VAL A 202 -6.47 18.36 14.29
C VAL A 202 -7.36 18.45 15.52
N ASP A 203 -8.55 17.85 15.46
CA ASP A 203 -9.54 17.84 16.54
C ASP A 203 -9.36 16.67 17.52
N LEU A 204 -8.62 15.65 17.09
CA LEU A 204 -8.28 14.45 17.83
C LEU A 204 -6.91 13.94 17.40
N MET A 205 -6.12 13.42 18.35
CA MET A 205 -4.83 12.77 18.05
C MET A 205 -4.83 11.32 18.52
N ILE A 206 -4.30 10.42 17.70
CA ILE A 206 -4.14 9.00 18.02
C ILE A 206 -2.66 8.65 17.95
N VAL A 207 -2.13 8.15 19.06
CA VAL A 207 -0.73 7.78 19.23
C VAL A 207 -0.62 6.26 19.25
N ILE A 208 -0.02 5.69 18.22
CA ILE A 208 0.09 4.24 18.05
C ILE A 208 1.42 3.75 18.64
N GLY A 209 1.35 2.81 19.59
CA GLY A 209 2.49 2.06 20.07
C GLY A 209 2.37 1.58 21.51
N GLY A 210 3.33 0.73 21.90
CA GLY A 210 3.30 0.04 23.19
C GLY A 210 3.15 0.95 24.42
N ARG A 211 2.27 0.56 25.34
CA ARG A 211 2.01 1.19 26.65
C ARG A 211 3.23 1.16 27.56
N HIS A 212 4.19 0.27 27.32
CA HIS A 212 5.46 0.22 28.05
C HIS A 212 6.57 1.07 27.42
N SER A 213 6.36 1.62 26.22
CA SER A 213 7.37 2.46 25.55
C SER A 213 7.41 3.86 26.15
N SER A 214 8.55 4.22 26.75
CA SER A 214 8.81 5.58 27.28
C SER A 214 8.64 6.65 26.20
N ASN A 215 9.10 6.37 24.97
CA ASN A 215 8.98 7.30 23.84
C ASN A 215 7.51 7.51 23.41
N THR A 216 6.70 6.45 23.40
CA THR A 216 5.29 6.53 23.03
C THR A 216 4.49 7.28 24.09
N LYS A 217 4.73 7.02 25.38
CA LYS A 217 4.14 7.81 26.48
C LYS A 217 4.47 9.29 26.35
N LYS A 218 5.72 9.61 25.99
CA LYS A 218 6.15 11.00 25.84
C LYS A 218 5.46 11.70 24.67
N LEU A 219 5.28 11.01 23.54
CA LEU A 219 4.51 11.54 22.41
C LEU A 219 3.07 11.86 22.82
N LYS A 220 2.42 10.96 23.57
CA LYS A 220 1.08 11.19 24.13
C LYS A 220 1.05 12.42 25.02
N GLU A 221 1.91 12.52 26.02
CA GLU A 221 1.98 13.66 26.95
C GLU A 221 2.17 15.00 26.22
N VAL A 222 2.98 15.01 25.17
CA VAL A 222 3.29 16.22 24.40
C VAL A 222 2.09 16.65 23.54
N CYS A 223 1.37 15.69 22.93
CA CYS A 223 0.17 15.98 22.13
C CYS A 223 -1.04 16.36 23.00
N GLN A 224 -1.18 15.74 24.18
CA GLN A 224 -2.27 15.99 25.13
C GLN A 224 -2.36 17.45 25.60
N LYS A 225 -1.26 18.21 25.51
CA LYS A 225 -1.26 19.65 25.83
C LYS A 225 -2.04 20.51 24.84
N TYR A 226 -2.28 20.01 23.63
CA TYR A 226 -2.90 20.78 22.54
C TYR A 226 -4.26 20.20 22.14
N VAL A 227 -4.39 18.87 22.13
CA VAL A 227 -5.60 18.18 21.65
C VAL A 227 -5.86 16.91 22.44
N THR A 228 -7.13 16.50 22.52
CA THR A 228 -7.52 15.20 23.06
C THR A 228 -6.75 14.10 22.34
N THR A 229 -5.92 13.38 23.10
CA THR A 229 -5.02 12.38 22.54
C THR A 229 -5.25 11.02 23.20
N TYR A 230 -5.55 10.02 22.37
CA TYR A 230 -5.63 8.61 22.78
C TYR A 230 -4.39 7.85 22.37
N GLN A 231 -4.06 6.81 23.14
CA GLN A 231 -2.97 5.90 22.80
C GLN A 231 -3.58 4.52 22.58
N VAL A 232 -3.18 3.88 21.48
CA VAL A 232 -3.61 2.53 21.12
C VAL A 232 -2.39 1.68 20.77
N GLU A 233 -2.44 0.40 21.12
CA GLU A 233 -1.45 -0.59 20.65
C GLU A 233 -1.93 -1.32 19.40
N GLN A 234 -3.24 -1.49 19.25
CA GLN A 234 -3.90 -2.27 18.20
C GLN A 234 -5.12 -1.53 17.66
N ALA A 235 -5.57 -1.92 16.46
CA ALA A 235 -6.73 -1.32 15.82
C ALA A 235 -8.04 -1.60 16.59
N ASP A 236 -8.14 -2.77 17.22
CA ASP A 236 -9.29 -3.19 18.05
C ASP A 236 -9.53 -2.31 19.29
N GLU A 237 -8.52 -1.58 19.77
CA GLU A 237 -8.65 -0.65 20.88
C GLU A 237 -9.34 0.67 20.49
N LEU A 238 -9.58 0.90 19.18
CA LEU A 238 -10.29 2.07 18.69
C LEU A 238 -11.77 2.00 19.08
N GLN A 239 -12.28 3.09 19.64
CA GLN A 239 -13.70 3.20 19.99
C GLN A 239 -14.41 4.19 19.08
N LEU A 240 -15.51 3.76 18.46
CA LEU A 240 -16.40 4.59 17.63
C LEU A 240 -16.79 5.93 18.29
N LYS A 241 -16.97 5.93 19.62
CA LYS A 241 -17.30 7.13 20.41
C LYS A 241 -16.25 8.23 20.34
N TRP A 242 -14.98 7.91 20.08
CA TRP A 242 -13.90 8.91 20.02
C TRP A 242 -13.97 9.78 18.77
N PHE A 243 -14.69 9.31 17.75
CA PHE A 243 -14.79 9.95 16.43
C PHE A 243 -16.06 10.78 16.24
N GLN A 244 -16.99 10.72 17.20
CA GLN A 244 -18.22 11.50 17.16
C GLN A 244 -17.93 13.01 17.22
N ASN A 245 -18.45 13.77 16.25
CA ASN A 245 -18.27 15.22 16.09
C ASN A 245 -16.81 15.69 15.86
N LYS A 246 -15.96 14.86 15.25
CA LYS A 246 -14.57 15.19 14.92
C LYS A 246 -14.33 15.18 13.40
N PHE A 247 -13.80 16.27 12.86
CA PHE A 247 -13.64 16.43 11.41
C PHE A 247 -12.22 16.10 10.97
N LYS A 248 -11.21 16.38 11.81
CA LYS A 248 -9.79 16.12 11.53
C LYS A 248 -9.14 15.27 12.61
N ILE A 249 -8.53 14.16 12.22
CA ILE A 249 -7.85 13.24 13.15
C ILE A 249 -6.39 13.11 12.74
N GLY A 250 -5.50 13.38 13.69
CA GLY A 250 -4.07 13.18 13.53
C GLY A 250 -3.65 11.80 14.02
N VAL A 251 -2.82 11.11 13.24
CA VAL A 251 -2.22 9.82 13.63
C VAL A 251 -0.70 9.99 13.72
N THR A 252 -0.11 9.56 14.83
CA THR A 252 1.35 9.46 15.02
C THR A 252 1.69 8.12 15.63
N ALA A 253 2.92 7.66 15.44
CA ALA A 253 3.36 6.39 15.99
C ALA A 253 4.74 6.49 16.65
N GLY A 254 5.00 5.60 17.61
CA GLY A 254 6.29 5.49 18.28
C GLY A 254 7.40 4.97 17.35
N ALA A 255 8.66 5.18 17.74
CA ALA A 255 9.84 4.78 16.95
C ALA A 255 10.00 3.27 16.73
N SER A 256 9.26 2.45 17.49
CA SER A 256 9.26 0.99 17.46
C SER A 256 7.91 0.43 17.00
N THR A 257 7.04 1.28 16.47
CA THR A 257 5.76 0.87 15.91
C THR A 257 5.93 0.62 14.41
N PRO A 258 5.67 -0.59 13.90
CA PRO A 258 5.73 -0.88 12.46
C PRO A 258 4.66 -0.16 11.66
N ASP A 259 4.97 0.08 10.38
CA ASP A 259 4.07 0.76 9.44
C ASP A 259 2.80 -0.03 9.15
N TRP A 260 2.84 -1.37 9.24
CA TRP A 260 1.65 -2.21 9.02
C TRP A 260 0.59 -2.00 10.11
N ILE A 261 0.96 -1.80 11.38
CA ILE A 261 0.00 -1.44 12.45
C ILE A 261 -0.60 -0.06 12.16
N ILE A 262 0.22 0.89 11.69
CA ILE A 262 -0.26 2.23 11.36
C ILE A 262 -1.31 2.16 10.26
N LYS A 263 -1.06 1.34 9.23
CA LYS A 263 -2.01 1.10 8.14
C LYS A 263 -3.28 0.43 8.62
N GLU A 264 -3.18 -0.63 9.41
CA GLU A 264 -4.35 -1.36 9.96
C GLU A 264 -5.26 -0.43 10.80
N VAL A 265 -4.64 0.41 11.64
CA VAL A 265 -5.34 1.42 12.44
C VAL A 265 -6.01 2.48 11.57
N ILE A 266 -5.39 2.88 10.44
CA ILE A 266 -5.99 3.82 9.48
C ILE A 266 -7.13 3.17 8.70
N GLU A 267 -6.94 1.94 8.22
CA GLU A 267 -7.96 1.17 7.50
C GLU A 267 -9.22 0.98 8.36
N GLN A 268 -9.08 0.62 9.64
CA GLN A 268 -10.24 0.56 10.55
C GLN A 268 -10.90 1.93 10.77
N MET A 269 -10.13 3.02 10.85
CA MET A 269 -10.73 4.37 10.93
C MET A 269 -11.48 4.76 9.66
N GLU A 270 -11.04 4.29 8.50
CA GLU A 270 -11.73 4.48 7.23
C GLU A 270 -13.01 3.64 7.14
N GLU A 271 -13.01 2.41 7.67
CA GLU A 271 -14.22 1.60 7.82
C GLU A 271 -15.26 2.29 8.70
N TYR A 272 -14.87 2.81 9.88
CA TYR A 272 -15.80 3.55 10.74
C TYR A 272 -16.33 4.84 10.11
N LYS A 273 -15.61 5.44 9.15
CA LYS A 273 -16.11 6.58 8.38
C LYS A 273 -17.27 6.17 7.46
N MET A 274 -17.27 4.93 6.94
CA MET A 274 -18.34 4.41 6.11
C MET A 274 -19.61 4.15 6.93
N ASP A 275 -19.49 3.56 8.11
CA ASP A 275 -20.63 3.29 9.01
C ASP A 275 -21.35 4.59 9.46
N VAL A 276 -20.58 5.62 9.82
CA VAL A 276 -21.14 6.92 10.27
C VAL A 276 -21.78 7.68 9.10
N GLN A 277 -21.34 7.46 7.85
CA GLN A 277 -21.97 8.06 6.68
C GLN A 277 -23.30 7.37 6.32
N GLU A 278 -23.40 6.05 6.52
CA GLU A 278 -24.64 5.30 6.33
C GLU A 278 -25.72 5.71 7.36
N GLU A 279 -25.36 5.89 8.64
CA GLU A 279 -26.29 6.41 9.67
C GLU A 279 -26.77 7.84 9.38
N ASN A 280 -25.90 8.73 8.87
CA ASN A 280 -26.27 10.11 8.55
C ASN A 280 -27.08 10.25 7.24
N MET A 281 -26.95 9.33 6.29
CA MET A 281 -27.80 9.29 5.08
C MET A 281 -29.24 8.84 5.42
N GLU A 282 -29.42 7.96 6.40
CA GLU A 282 -30.76 7.58 6.89
C GLU A 282 -31.46 8.71 7.67
N GLU A 283 -30.73 9.59 8.35
CA GLU A 283 -31.33 10.76 9.02
C GLU A 283 -31.59 11.94 8.06
N SER A 284 -30.76 12.12 7.03
CA SER A 284 -30.90 13.22 6.06
C SER A 284 -32.07 13.03 5.08
N SER A 285 -32.57 11.81 4.91
CA SER A 285 -33.73 11.51 4.06
C SER A 285 -35.09 11.88 4.69
N LYS A 286 -35.13 12.34 5.95
CA LYS A 286 -36.36 12.78 6.63
C LYS A 286 -36.56 14.30 6.69
N GLN A 287 -35.60 15.11 6.24
CA GLN A 287 -35.76 16.56 6.19
C GLN A 287 -35.14 17.12 4.90
N ASN A 288 -35.94 17.16 3.83
CA ASN A 288 -36.05 18.35 2.97
C ASN A 288 -37.02 18.05 1.83
N ASN A 289 -38.26 18.50 2.01
CA ASN A 289 -39.20 18.73 0.94
C ASN A 289 -39.57 20.20 1.06
N VAL A 290 -39.17 21.03 0.09
CA VAL A 290 -39.88 22.21 -0.45
C VAL A 290 -39.04 22.76 -1.61
N VAL A 291 -39.73 22.92 -2.73
CA VAL A 291 -39.30 23.33 -4.08
C VAL A 291 -39.31 24.86 -4.20
N THR A 292 -38.48 25.45 -5.06
CA THR A 292 -38.91 26.38 -6.15
C THR A 292 -37.77 26.85 -7.05
N GLU A 293 -38.12 26.92 -8.34
CA GLU A 293 -37.36 27.35 -9.53
C GLU A 293 -37.14 28.87 -9.59
N GLU A 294 -36.13 29.33 -10.34
CA GLU A 294 -36.31 30.20 -11.52
C GLU A 294 -34.97 30.51 -12.24
N ALA A 295 -35.08 30.65 -13.57
CA ALA A 295 -34.02 30.93 -14.54
C ALA A 295 -33.73 32.44 -14.70
N VAL A 296 -32.64 32.82 -15.39
CA VAL A 296 -32.56 33.91 -16.41
C VAL A 296 -31.12 34.03 -16.98
N LEU A 297 -31.02 34.19 -18.32
CA LEU A 297 -29.84 34.52 -19.14
C LEU A 297 -29.55 36.04 -19.19
N PRO A 298 -28.34 36.46 -19.60
CA PRO A 298 -28.22 37.35 -20.78
C PRO A 298 -26.99 37.02 -21.65
N GLN A 299 -27.07 36.86 -22.99
CA GLN A 299 -27.20 37.83 -24.11
C GLN A 299 -26.01 38.78 -24.38
N THR A 300 -25.54 38.69 -25.62
CA THR A 300 -24.52 39.43 -26.40
C THR A 300 -25.12 40.63 -27.16
N GLU A 301 -24.30 41.64 -27.52
CA GLU A 301 -24.32 42.52 -28.74
C GLU A 301 -23.34 43.69 -28.48
N GLU A 302 -22.24 43.88 -29.23
CA GLU A 302 -22.03 44.51 -30.56
C GLU A 302 -22.17 46.06 -30.67
N THR A 303 -21.23 46.65 -31.44
CA THR A 303 -21.27 47.87 -32.31
C THR A 303 -20.23 48.99 -32.00
N THR A 304 -19.13 49.16 -32.76
CA THR A 304 -18.86 49.89 -34.06
C THR A 304 -18.21 51.30 -33.87
N PRO A 305 -17.74 52.06 -34.90
CA PRO A 305 -16.31 52.30 -35.16
C PRO A 305 -15.94 53.79 -35.49
N ASN A 306 -14.73 54.00 -36.03
CA ASN A 306 -14.19 55.14 -36.80
C ASN A 306 -13.57 56.36 -36.09
N SER A 307 -12.29 56.63 -36.41
CA SER A 307 -11.91 57.77 -37.26
C SER A 307 -10.45 57.66 -37.76
N ILE A 308 -10.27 57.89 -39.05
CA ILE A 308 -9.00 58.01 -39.79
C ILE A 308 -8.40 59.41 -39.52
N ASP A 309 -7.07 59.52 -39.41
CA ASP A 309 -6.37 60.73 -39.89
C ASP A 309 -4.97 60.40 -40.43
N LEU A 310 -4.62 61.10 -41.52
CA LEU A 310 -3.42 60.96 -42.35
C LEU A 310 -2.25 61.78 -41.79
N GLY A 311 -1.04 61.22 -41.83
CA GLY A 311 0.19 61.98 -41.65
C GLY A 311 1.43 61.13 -41.87
N GLU A 312 1.99 61.17 -43.08
CA GLU A 312 3.33 60.68 -43.38
C GLU A 312 4.37 61.42 -42.52
N GLN A 313 4.95 60.71 -41.56
CA GLN A 313 6.26 61.02 -41.03
C GLN A 313 7.14 59.80 -41.25
N ILE A 314 8.18 59.96 -42.06
CA ILE A 314 9.27 59.00 -42.20
C ILE A 314 9.93 58.87 -40.82
N ASN A 315 9.49 57.87 -40.06
CA ASN A 315 10.01 57.59 -38.74
C ASN A 315 11.31 56.82 -38.91
N ILE A 316 12.46 57.50 -38.79
CA ILE A 316 13.77 56.86 -38.81
C ILE A 316 13.87 56.01 -37.54
N GLN A 317 13.59 54.71 -37.65
CA GLN A 317 13.66 53.79 -36.51
C GLN A 317 15.12 53.65 -36.05
N THR A 318 15.40 54.12 -34.84
CA THR A 318 16.65 53.86 -34.13
C THR A 318 16.49 52.63 -33.24
N PHE A 319 17.08 51.51 -33.63
CA PHE A 319 17.00 50.24 -32.91
C PHE A 319 17.89 50.22 -31.66
N ARG A 320 17.39 49.66 -30.56
CA ARG A 320 18.16 49.43 -29.32
C ARG A 320 18.53 47.95 -29.19
N PRO A 321 19.65 47.61 -28.49
CA PRO A 321 19.95 46.22 -28.16
C PRO A 321 18.82 45.60 -27.33
N GLY A 322 18.22 44.52 -27.84
CA GLY A 322 17.08 43.80 -27.25
C GLY A 322 15.74 43.96 -27.98
N ASP A 323 15.65 44.79 -29.02
CA ASP A 323 14.41 44.95 -29.80
C ASP A 323 14.20 43.78 -30.76
N LEU A 324 12.95 43.26 -30.82
CA LEU A 324 12.49 42.26 -31.80
C LEU A 324 12.08 42.97 -33.09
N ILE A 325 12.73 42.62 -34.19
CA ILE A 325 12.51 43.24 -35.50
C ILE A 325 12.23 42.14 -36.52
N THR A 326 11.27 42.35 -37.40
CA THR A 326 11.04 41.50 -38.57
C THR A 326 11.89 42.00 -39.72
N GLY A 327 12.72 41.13 -40.30
CA GLY A 327 13.57 41.48 -41.44
C GLY A 327 13.51 40.43 -42.55
N THR A 328 13.73 40.87 -43.79
CA THR A 328 13.68 40.01 -44.98
C THR A 328 15.08 39.55 -45.34
N ILE A 329 15.26 38.24 -45.61
CA ILE A 329 16.55 37.70 -46.03
C ILE A 329 16.87 38.18 -47.45
N VAL A 330 17.89 39.01 -47.60
CA VAL A 330 18.33 39.54 -48.90
C VAL A 330 19.37 38.62 -49.54
N GLN A 331 20.25 38.03 -48.72
CA GLN A 331 21.30 37.15 -49.24
C GLN A 331 21.71 36.11 -48.19
N VAL A 332 21.83 34.85 -48.63
CA VAL A 332 22.35 33.74 -47.81
C VAL A 332 23.73 33.36 -48.34
N ALA A 333 24.77 33.50 -47.53
CA ALA A 333 26.10 32.95 -47.80
C ALA A 333 26.33 31.69 -46.95
N SER A 334 27.39 30.93 -47.24
CA SER A 334 27.67 29.65 -46.56
C SER A 334 27.94 29.78 -45.06
N ASP A 335 28.40 30.95 -44.59
CA ASP A 335 28.75 31.20 -43.19
C ASP A 335 27.93 32.32 -42.52
N GLU A 336 27.18 33.14 -43.28
CA GLU A 336 26.43 34.30 -42.77
C GLU A 336 25.20 34.60 -43.65
N ALA A 337 24.07 34.99 -43.05
CA ALA A 337 22.90 35.48 -43.77
C ALA A 337 22.70 36.99 -43.53
N LEU A 338 22.49 37.75 -44.60
CA LEU A 338 22.20 39.19 -44.59
C LEU A 338 20.69 39.42 -44.62
N ILE A 339 20.22 40.17 -43.64
CA ILE A 339 18.80 40.45 -43.41
C ILE A 339 18.59 41.95 -43.44
N ASP A 340 17.65 42.40 -44.28
CA ASP A 340 17.18 43.78 -44.25
C ASP A 340 16.12 43.94 -43.17
N ILE A 341 16.46 44.72 -42.15
CA ILE A 341 15.62 45.03 -40.98
C ILE A 341 14.94 46.41 -41.10
N GLY A 342 14.92 47.02 -42.29
CA GLY A 342 14.27 48.32 -42.54
C GLY A 342 15.01 49.51 -41.93
N GLY A 343 16.30 49.35 -41.63
CA GLY A 343 17.18 50.34 -41.01
C GLY A 343 18.17 51.01 -41.97
N LYS A 344 19.09 51.84 -41.42
CA LYS A 344 20.24 52.38 -42.18
C LYS A 344 21.38 51.35 -42.40
N SER A 345 21.32 50.19 -41.74
CA SER A 345 22.34 49.15 -41.78
C SER A 345 21.69 47.78 -41.96
N GLU A 346 22.34 46.90 -42.71
CA GLU A 346 21.95 45.50 -42.87
C GLU A 346 22.33 44.69 -41.61
N GLY A 347 21.51 43.70 -41.26
CA GLY A 347 21.72 42.81 -40.13
C GLY A 347 22.43 41.52 -40.56
N ILE A 348 23.42 41.07 -39.77
CA ILE A 348 24.15 39.81 -40.03
C ILE A 348 23.66 38.76 -39.04
N LEU A 349 23.23 37.61 -39.56
CA LEU A 349 22.82 36.43 -38.79
C LEU A 349 23.80 35.26 -39.07
N PRO A 350 24.67 34.90 -38.11
CA PRO A 350 25.63 33.80 -38.29
C PRO A 350 24.97 32.41 -38.23
N VAL A 351 25.44 31.45 -39.04
CA VAL A 351 24.85 30.08 -39.17
C VAL A 351 24.81 29.29 -37.86
N THR A 352 25.75 29.59 -36.96
CA THR A 352 25.89 28.92 -35.65
C THR A 352 24.67 29.14 -34.76
N GLU A 353 23.78 30.05 -35.13
CA GLU A 353 22.50 30.31 -34.46
C GLU A 353 21.35 29.41 -34.93
N PHE A 354 21.49 28.65 -36.03
CA PHE A 354 20.42 27.81 -36.58
C PHE A 354 20.44 26.34 -36.12
N SER A 355 21.61 25.75 -35.84
CA SER A 355 21.68 24.36 -35.32
C SER A 355 23.02 24.03 -34.65
N ASN A 356 23.04 22.99 -33.82
CA ASN A 356 24.24 22.50 -33.11
C ASN A 356 24.98 21.39 -33.90
N THR A 357 24.69 21.24 -35.19
CA THR A 357 25.28 20.21 -36.07
C THR A 357 25.45 20.81 -37.47
N LYS A 358 26.61 20.63 -38.11
CA LYS A 358 26.89 21.20 -39.44
C LYS A 358 25.85 20.74 -40.46
N VAL A 359 24.94 21.64 -40.85
CA VAL A 359 24.04 21.47 -41.99
C VAL A 359 24.26 22.67 -42.91
N ASP A 360 24.36 22.43 -44.21
CA ASP A 360 24.54 23.47 -45.23
C ASP A 360 23.25 24.30 -45.38
N LEU A 361 23.38 25.62 -45.31
CA LEU A 361 22.27 26.60 -45.25
C LEU A 361 21.37 26.69 -46.49
N CYS A 362 21.76 26.09 -47.62
CA CYS A 362 21.01 26.19 -48.86
C CYS A 362 19.67 25.42 -48.86
N ASP A 363 19.47 24.48 -47.93
CA ASP A 363 18.28 23.62 -47.90
C ASP A 363 17.17 24.09 -46.95
N VAL A 364 17.38 25.16 -46.15
CA VAL A 364 16.44 25.56 -45.07
C VAL A 364 15.88 26.99 -45.22
N LEU A 365 16.53 27.89 -45.97
CA LEU A 365 16.10 29.29 -46.09
C LEU A 365 16.10 29.74 -47.55
N GLU A 366 15.00 30.31 -48.02
CA GLU A 366 14.90 30.92 -49.35
C GLU A 366 15.12 32.45 -49.27
N VAL A 367 15.83 33.00 -50.25
CA VAL A 367 16.05 34.45 -50.36
C VAL A 367 14.68 35.13 -50.56
N GLY A 368 14.30 36.00 -49.62
CA GLY A 368 13.00 36.67 -49.57
C GLY A 368 12.09 36.27 -48.39
N GLU A 369 12.48 35.32 -47.54
CA GLU A 369 11.71 34.95 -46.34
C GLU A 369 11.79 36.04 -45.25
N GLU A 370 10.65 36.36 -44.63
CA GLU A 370 10.57 37.27 -43.48
C GLU A 370 10.84 36.50 -42.18
N ILE A 371 11.82 36.96 -41.40
CA ILE A 371 12.21 36.34 -40.15
C ILE A 371 12.29 37.36 -39.01
N THR A 372 11.76 36.96 -37.84
CA THR A 372 11.82 37.76 -36.62
C THR A 372 13.15 37.51 -35.90
N VAL A 373 13.87 38.59 -35.61
CA VAL A 373 15.24 38.58 -35.10
C VAL A 373 15.43 39.63 -34.00
N GLU A 374 16.18 39.29 -32.94
CA GLU A 374 16.47 40.21 -31.84
C GLU A 374 17.85 40.86 -32.02
N VAL A 375 17.94 42.18 -31.79
CA VAL A 375 19.20 42.94 -31.89
C VAL A 375 20.11 42.66 -30.69
N VAL A 376 21.22 41.95 -30.89
CA VAL A 376 22.15 41.62 -29.79
C VAL A 376 23.16 42.73 -29.53
N LYS A 377 23.85 43.20 -30.57
CA LYS A 377 24.90 44.22 -30.45
C LYS A 377 25.18 44.90 -31.78
N LYS A 378 25.74 46.11 -31.71
CA LYS A 378 26.25 46.87 -32.85
C LYS A 378 27.79 46.81 -32.85
N ASP A 379 28.38 46.40 -33.96
CA ASP A 379 29.84 46.41 -34.14
C ASP A 379 30.37 47.81 -34.49
N GLU A 380 31.69 48.01 -34.37
CA GLU A 380 32.37 49.30 -34.59
C GLU A 380 32.20 49.85 -36.02
N GLU A 381 31.88 48.97 -36.98
CA GLU A 381 31.62 49.32 -38.39
C GLU A 381 30.14 49.60 -38.71
N GLY A 382 29.25 49.53 -37.72
CA GLY A 382 27.85 49.96 -37.86
C GLY A 382 26.85 48.88 -38.27
N ASN A 383 27.28 47.61 -38.35
CA ASN A 383 26.43 46.44 -38.64
C ASN A 383 25.75 45.91 -37.36
N ILE A 384 24.56 45.33 -37.50
CA ILE A 384 23.75 44.84 -36.39
C ILE A 384 23.80 43.32 -36.34
N ILE A 385 24.32 42.73 -35.26
CA ILE A 385 24.33 41.28 -35.06
C ILE A 385 22.98 40.85 -34.47
N LEU A 386 22.36 39.89 -35.13
CA LEU A 386 21.02 39.39 -34.84
C LEU A 386 21.10 37.96 -34.27
N SER A 387 20.21 37.60 -33.34
CA SER A 387 20.08 36.22 -32.84
C SER A 387 18.65 35.72 -32.95
N ARG A 388 18.49 34.52 -33.53
CA ARG A 388 17.21 33.81 -33.69
C ARG A 388 16.90 32.85 -32.51
N LYS A 389 17.93 32.38 -31.78
CA LYS A 389 17.76 31.38 -30.70
C LYS A 389 16.88 31.86 -29.55
N ARG A 390 16.92 33.16 -29.22
CA ARG A 390 16.17 33.70 -28.07
C ARG A 390 14.71 33.99 -28.40
N ALA A 391 14.43 34.46 -29.62
CA ALA A 391 13.07 34.65 -30.12
C ALA A 391 12.31 33.33 -30.23
N HIS A 392 12.91 32.31 -30.86
CA HIS A 392 12.28 31.00 -31.03
C HIS A 392 12.00 30.29 -29.69
N PHE A 393 12.91 30.43 -28.73
CA PHE A 393 12.72 29.89 -27.39
C PHE A 393 11.55 30.58 -26.65
N ASN A 394 11.39 31.89 -26.80
CA ASN A 394 10.27 32.62 -26.21
C ASN A 394 8.93 32.23 -26.86
N GLU A 395 8.88 32.07 -28.18
CA GLU A 395 7.68 31.60 -28.90
C GLU A 395 7.24 30.20 -28.43
N ILE A 396 8.19 29.25 -28.34
CA ILE A 396 7.91 27.91 -27.85
C ILE A 396 7.42 27.97 -26.39
N MET A 397 8.02 28.82 -25.56
CA MET A 397 7.60 28.97 -24.16
C MET A 397 6.21 29.58 -24.01
N GLU A 398 5.86 30.57 -24.82
CA GLU A 398 4.51 31.13 -24.84
C GLU A 398 3.49 30.09 -25.29
N HIS A 399 3.80 29.30 -26.31
CA HIS A 399 2.95 28.21 -26.77
C HIS A 399 2.77 27.13 -25.68
N LEU A 400 3.84 26.69 -25.03
CA LEU A 400 3.78 25.71 -23.93
C LEU A 400 3.02 26.26 -22.71
N ALA A 401 3.07 27.57 -22.45
CA ALA A 401 2.29 28.22 -21.40
C ALA A 401 0.79 28.24 -21.73
N GLN A 402 0.42 28.40 -23.01
CA GLN A 402 -0.97 28.29 -23.47
C GLN A 402 -1.48 26.85 -23.36
N VAL A 403 -0.69 25.88 -23.81
CA VAL A 403 -1.00 24.44 -23.71
C VAL A 403 -1.21 24.00 -22.26
N LYS A 404 -0.41 24.53 -21.32
CA LYS A 404 -0.61 24.29 -19.88
C LYS A 404 -1.95 24.82 -19.38
N LYS A 405 -2.40 26.00 -19.83
CA LYS A 405 -3.71 26.57 -19.46
C LYS A 405 -4.86 25.77 -20.07
N ALA A 406 -4.69 25.26 -21.28
CA ALA A 406 -5.67 24.43 -21.97
C ALA A 406 -5.69 22.96 -21.48
N ASN A 407 -4.72 22.55 -20.65
CA ASN A 407 -4.53 21.16 -20.22
C ASN A 407 -4.41 20.19 -21.42
N GLU A 408 -3.78 20.60 -22.52
CA GLU A 408 -3.65 19.74 -23.69
C GLU A 408 -2.53 18.69 -23.56
N ILE A 409 -2.61 17.65 -24.40
CA ILE A 409 -1.67 16.54 -24.46
C ILE A 409 -0.65 16.83 -25.56
N ILE A 410 0.64 16.74 -25.23
CA ILE A 410 1.76 16.96 -26.16
C ILE A 410 2.41 15.61 -26.49
N GLU A 411 2.76 15.40 -27.75
CA GLU A 411 3.54 14.24 -28.19
C GLU A 411 5.01 14.63 -28.31
N ALA A 412 5.90 13.89 -27.64
CA ALA A 412 7.33 14.21 -27.59
C ALA A 412 8.22 12.96 -27.65
N PRO A 413 9.27 12.92 -28.48
CA PRO A 413 10.23 11.83 -28.50
C PRO A 413 11.17 11.87 -27.29
N VAL A 414 11.50 10.69 -26.76
CA VAL A 414 12.52 10.53 -25.72
C VAL A 414 13.92 10.62 -26.33
N ILE A 415 14.72 11.56 -25.85
CA ILE A 415 16.10 11.79 -26.26
C ILE A 415 17.05 10.87 -25.48
N GLU A 416 17.00 10.93 -24.15
CA GLU A 416 18.01 10.29 -23.29
C GLU A 416 17.40 9.84 -21.95
N ILE A 417 17.98 8.79 -21.34
CA ILE A 417 17.62 8.28 -20.03
C ILE A 417 18.66 8.75 -19.01
N VAL A 418 18.22 9.42 -17.94
CA VAL A 418 19.07 9.83 -16.82
C VAL A 418 18.72 9.04 -15.55
N LYS A 419 19.61 9.01 -14.56
CA LYS A 419 19.47 8.22 -13.30
C LYS A 419 18.21 8.51 -12.46
N GLY A 420 17.35 9.45 -12.86
CA GLY A 420 16.11 9.81 -12.19
C GLY A 420 14.90 10.02 -13.11
N GLY A 421 15.01 9.82 -14.43
CA GLY A 421 13.92 10.11 -15.36
C GLY A 421 14.31 10.06 -16.84
N LEU A 422 13.41 10.48 -17.71
CA LEU A 422 13.57 10.57 -19.17
C LEU A 422 13.69 12.03 -19.59
N LEU A 423 14.60 12.35 -20.50
CA LEU A 423 14.66 13.62 -21.20
C LEU A 423 13.89 13.50 -22.51
N VAL A 424 12.96 14.42 -22.74
CA VAL A 424 12.08 14.45 -23.91
C VAL A 424 12.20 15.80 -24.63
N ASP A 425 12.02 15.78 -25.95
CA ASP A 425 12.05 17.00 -26.76
C ASP A 425 10.64 17.51 -27.05
N VAL A 426 10.29 18.66 -26.51
CA VAL A 426 9.03 19.38 -26.79
C VAL A 426 9.28 20.71 -27.53
N GLY A 427 10.44 20.85 -28.17
CA GLY A 427 11.00 22.13 -28.66
C GLY A 427 11.96 22.78 -27.63
N VAL A 428 11.86 22.36 -26.37
CA VAL A 428 12.85 22.58 -25.31
C VAL A 428 13.06 21.28 -24.54
N LYS A 429 14.18 21.17 -23.81
CA LYS A 429 14.51 19.97 -23.04
C LYS A 429 13.53 19.79 -21.88
N GLY A 430 12.61 18.83 -22.02
CA GLY A 430 11.68 18.41 -21.00
C GLY A 430 12.22 17.27 -20.16
N PHE A 431 11.82 17.21 -18.88
CA PHE A 431 12.18 16.14 -17.95
C PHE A 431 10.93 15.42 -17.46
N VAL A 432 10.89 14.10 -17.63
CA VAL A 432 9.84 13.22 -17.11
C VAL A 432 10.43 12.39 -15.97
N PRO A 433 10.01 12.58 -14.71
CA PRO A 433 10.45 11.74 -13.60
C PRO A 433 10.08 10.27 -13.83
N ALA A 434 10.94 9.33 -13.43
CA ALA A 434 10.72 7.89 -13.66
C ALA A 434 9.39 7.36 -13.06
N SER A 435 8.90 7.96 -11.97
CA SER A 435 7.61 7.62 -11.34
C SER A 435 6.37 8.16 -12.06
N GLN A 436 6.56 8.99 -13.09
CA GLN A 436 5.51 9.67 -13.84
C GLN A 436 5.43 9.21 -15.30
N VAL A 437 6.25 8.22 -15.69
CA VAL A 437 6.24 7.58 -17.01
C VAL A 437 5.15 6.51 -17.09
N GLU A 438 5.04 5.66 -16.07
CA GLU A 438 4.10 4.54 -16.05
C GLU A 438 3.43 4.36 -14.68
N LEU A 439 2.33 3.59 -14.66
CA LEU A 439 1.60 3.25 -13.44
C LEU A 439 2.33 2.21 -12.57
N PHE A 440 3.29 1.49 -13.14
CA PHE A 440 4.07 0.44 -12.47
C PHE A 440 5.58 0.74 -12.57
N PHE A 441 6.35 0.25 -11.60
CA PHE A 441 7.80 0.41 -11.60
C PHE A 441 8.44 -0.58 -12.58
N VAL A 442 8.90 -0.09 -13.73
CA VAL A 442 9.65 -0.88 -14.71
C VAL A 442 11.15 -0.80 -14.40
N LYS A 443 11.81 -1.95 -14.35
CA LYS A 443 13.23 -2.07 -14.00
C LYS A 443 14.18 -1.67 -15.13
N ASP A 444 13.71 -1.69 -16.37
CA ASP A 444 14.51 -1.40 -17.57
C ASP A 444 13.83 -0.35 -18.46
N PHE A 445 14.45 0.83 -18.58
CA PHE A 445 13.96 1.95 -19.39
C PHE A 445 14.46 1.93 -20.84
N SER A 446 15.27 0.94 -21.21
CA SER A 446 15.92 0.85 -22.53
C SER A 446 14.94 0.77 -23.70
N GLU A 447 13.72 0.29 -23.44
CA GLU A 447 12.67 0.19 -24.47
C GLU A 447 11.99 1.52 -24.80
N TYR A 448 12.25 2.57 -24.03
CA TYR A 448 11.63 3.89 -24.22
C TYR A 448 12.51 4.88 -24.97
N LEU A 449 13.74 4.49 -25.32
CA LEU A 449 14.63 5.31 -26.15
C LEU A 449 13.98 5.53 -27.53
N GLN A 450 13.87 6.78 -27.99
CA GLN A 450 13.28 7.17 -29.28
C GLN A 450 11.79 6.84 -29.48
N LYS A 451 11.05 6.42 -28.45
CA LYS A 451 9.57 6.36 -28.54
C LYS A 451 8.97 7.75 -28.35
N VAL A 452 7.88 8.01 -29.06
CA VAL A 452 7.06 9.22 -28.86
C VAL A 452 6.09 8.96 -27.71
N LEU A 453 6.19 9.77 -26.66
CA LEU A 453 5.32 9.68 -25.48
C LEU A 453 4.28 10.79 -25.53
N ARG A 454 3.07 10.47 -25.07
CA ARG A 454 1.99 11.44 -24.85
C ARG A 454 2.09 11.98 -23.42
N LEU A 455 2.36 13.27 -23.30
CA LEU A 455 2.74 13.91 -22.04
C LEU A 455 1.89 15.14 -21.77
N ARG A 456 1.57 15.37 -20.50
CA ARG A 456 1.01 16.63 -20.02
C ARG A 456 2.04 17.41 -19.21
N ILE A 457 2.06 18.73 -19.36
CA ILE A 457 2.94 19.63 -18.61
C ILE A 457 2.46 19.71 -17.15
N LEU A 458 3.31 19.31 -16.21
CA LEU A 458 3.10 19.56 -14.78
C LEU A 458 3.61 20.95 -14.40
N GLU A 459 4.85 21.23 -14.76
CA GLU A 459 5.57 22.42 -14.33
C GLU A 459 6.37 23.01 -15.49
N LEU A 460 6.43 24.34 -15.55
CA LEU A 460 7.11 25.08 -16.60
C LEU A 460 7.93 26.18 -15.93
N GLU A 461 9.25 26.11 -16.05
CA GLU A 461 10.20 27.12 -15.60
C GLU A 461 10.69 27.92 -16.83
N PRO A 462 10.08 29.07 -17.15
CA PRO A 462 10.39 29.83 -18.36
C PRO A 462 11.80 30.42 -18.33
N GLU A 463 12.31 30.80 -17.15
CA GLU A 463 13.66 31.39 -17.00
C GLU A 463 14.80 30.41 -17.28
N LYS A 464 14.57 29.09 -17.12
CA LYS A 464 15.63 28.07 -17.24
C LYS A 464 15.46 27.13 -18.42
N GLY A 465 14.38 27.23 -19.19
CA GLY A 465 14.16 26.32 -20.32
C GLY A 465 13.78 24.91 -19.92
N LYS A 466 13.25 24.71 -18.71
CA LYS A 466 12.93 23.40 -18.18
C LYS A 466 11.43 23.22 -18.06
N VAL A 467 10.95 22.10 -18.58
CA VAL A 467 9.55 21.70 -18.50
C VAL A 467 9.48 20.32 -17.87
N VAL A 468 8.67 20.17 -16.83
CA VAL A 468 8.43 18.88 -16.19
C VAL A 468 7.14 18.30 -16.74
N LEU A 469 7.23 17.09 -17.28
CA LEU A 469 6.17 16.43 -18.04
C LEU A 469 5.76 15.11 -17.35
N SER A 470 4.51 14.69 -17.50
CA SER A 470 3.99 13.43 -16.96
C SER A 470 3.10 12.70 -17.97
N GLN A 471 3.38 11.42 -18.16
CA GLN A 471 2.57 10.50 -18.98
C GLN A 471 1.46 9.86 -18.15
N ARG A 472 1.69 9.67 -16.84
CA ARG A 472 0.77 8.98 -15.92
C ARG A 472 -0.62 9.60 -15.87
N ILE A 473 -0.73 10.92 -15.99
CA ILE A 473 -2.02 11.63 -15.99
C ILE A 473 -2.86 11.27 -17.21
N VAL A 474 -2.23 11.21 -18.39
CA VAL A 474 -2.92 10.90 -19.65
C VAL A 474 -3.43 9.46 -19.64
N LEU A 475 -2.58 8.51 -19.22
CA LEU A 475 -2.96 7.10 -19.10
C LEU A 475 -4.06 6.89 -18.05
N ALA A 476 -4.07 7.68 -16.97
CA ALA A 476 -5.12 7.62 -15.95
C ALA A 476 -6.47 8.10 -16.50
N GLU A 477 -6.50 9.23 -17.22
CA GLU A 477 -7.73 9.78 -17.81
C GLU A 477 -8.31 8.88 -18.91
N GLU A 478 -7.47 8.29 -19.77
CA GLU A 478 -7.94 7.31 -20.76
C GLU A 478 -8.57 6.10 -20.06
N ARG A 479 -7.95 5.62 -18.98
CA ARG A 479 -8.49 4.52 -18.19
C ARG A 479 -9.79 4.92 -17.51
N GLU A 480 -9.91 6.14 -16.98
CA GLU A 480 -11.18 6.64 -16.40
C GLU A 480 -12.29 6.75 -17.44
N LYS A 481 -11.98 7.18 -18.67
CA LYS A 481 -12.97 7.20 -19.77
C LYS A 481 -13.40 5.79 -20.15
N GLN A 482 -12.47 4.84 -20.22
CA GLN A 482 -12.77 3.43 -20.44
C GLN A 482 -13.60 2.85 -19.28
N LYS A 483 -13.26 3.17 -18.02
CA LYS A 483 -14.02 2.78 -16.83
C LYS A 483 -15.44 3.32 -16.86
N ALA A 484 -15.61 4.61 -17.16
CA ALA A 484 -16.93 5.25 -17.20
C ALA A 484 -17.80 4.71 -18.34
N ALA A 485 -17.20 4.33 -19.47
CA ALA A 485 -17.90 3.63 -20.54
C ALA A 485 -18.32 2.22 -20.10
N LEU A 486 -17.39 1.46 -19.51
CA LEU A 486 -17.67 0.12 -19.00
C LEU A 486 -18.71 0.11 -17.88
N LEU A 487 -18.71 1.10 -16.97
CA LEU A 487 -19.70 1.21 -15.90
C LEU A 487 -21.12 1.49 -16.43
N LYS A 488 -21.23 2.15 -17.59
CA LYS A 488 -22.52 2.37 -18.27
C LYS A 488 -23.01 1.10 -18.96
N ASP A 489 -22.09 0.29 -19.48
CA ASP A 489 -22.41 -0.93 -20.23
C ASP A 489 -22.60 -2.17 -19.34
N ILE A 490 -22.15 -2.14 -18.08
CA ILE A 490 -22.25 -3.27 -17.15
C ILE A 490 -23.57 -3.23 -16.38
N GLU A 491 -24.36 -4.28 -16.56
CA GLU A 491 -25.58 -4.57 -15.82
C GLU A 491 -25.41 -5.85 -14.97
N ALA A 492 -26.14 -5.92 -13.86
CA ALA A 492 -26.15 -7.12 -13.01
C ALA A 492 -26.71 -8.32 -13.80
N GLY A 493 -25.98 -9.44 -13.81
CA GLY A 493 -26.35 -10.66 -14.52
C GLY A 493 -25.50 -11.00 -15.75
N GLN A 494 -24.45 -10.22 -16.06
CA GLN A 494 -23.51 -10.53 -17.14
C GLN A 494 -22.36 -11.41 -16.67
N THR A 495 -21.97 -12.39 -17.49
CA THR A 495 -20.71 -13.12 -17.32
C THR A 495 -19.58 -12.40 -18.04
N ARG A 496 -18.46 -12.15 -17.34
CA ARG A 496 -17.28 -11.48 -17.90
C ARG A 496 -15.99 -12.21 -17.52
N LYS A 497 -14.98 -12.03 -18.36
CA LYS A 497 -13.61 -12.44 -18.07
C LYS A 497 -12.92 -11.37 -17.26
N GLY A 498 -12.22 -11.76 -16.21
CA GLY A 498 -11.42 -10.87 -15.38
C GLY A 498 -10.13 -11.53 -14.92
N VAL A 499 -9.14 -10.70 -14.60
CA VAL A 499 -7.81 -11.14 -14.15
C VAL A 499 -7.69 -10.88 -12.66
N VAL A 500 -7.30 -11.90 -11.89
CA VAL A 500 -7.10 -11.75 -10.43
C VAL A 500 -5.90 -10.85 -10.17
N LYS A 501 -6.11 -9.67 -9.58
CA LYS A 501 -5.02 -8.75 -9.19
C LYS A 501 -4.37 -9.14 -7.88
N ARG A 502 -5.18 -9.49 -6.88
CA ARG A 502 -4.72 -9.70 -5.50
C ARG A 502 -5.64 -10.65 -4.76
N LEU A 503 -5.05 -11.54 -3.96
CA LEU A 503 -5.81 -12.36 -3.00
C LEU A 503 -5.74 -11.79 -1.59
N THR A 504 -6.84 -11.95 -0.86
CA THR A 504 -6.95 -11.66 0.57
C THR A 504 -7.63 -12.84 1.27
N ASN A 505 -7.60 -12.88 2.60
CA ASN A 505 -8.18 -14.01 3.34
C ASN A 505 -9.71 -14.12 3.22
N PHE A 506 -10.40 -13.04 2.81
CA PHE A 506 -11.86 -12.99 2.69
C PHE A 506 -12.36 -12.98 1.23
N GLY A 507 -11.46 -12.88 0.25
CA GLY A 507 -11.84 -12.86 -1.16
C GLY A 507 -10.69 -12.56 -2.13
N ALA A 508 -11.02 -12.58 -3.41
CA ALA A 508 -10.12 -12.24 -4.52
C ALA A 508 -10.58 -10.96 -5.21
N PHE A 509 -9.65 -10.06 -5.51
CA PHE A 509 -9.90 -8.88 -6.33
C PHE A 509 -9.62 -9.20 -7.79
N VAL A 510 -10.62 -9.04 -8.63
CA VAL A 510 -10.59 -9.40 -10.05
C VAL A 510 -10.77 -8.13 -10.88
N ASP A 511 -9.81 -7.82 -11.75
CA ASP A 511 -9.91 -6.72 -12.72
C ASP A 511 -10.70 -7.18 -13.94
N LEU A 512 -11.83 -6.52 -14.22
CA LEU A 512 -12.70 -6.81 -15.35
C LEU A 512 -12.38 -5.95 -16.58
N GLY A 513 -11.15 -5.46 -16.68
CA GLY A 513 -10.71 -4.58 -17.76
C GLY A 513 -10.95 -3.10 -17.47
N GLY A 514 -10.87 -2.69 -16.19
CA GLY A 514 -11.01 -1.29 -15.78
C GLY A 514 -11.69 -1.13 -14.42
N LEU A 515 -12.64 -1.98 -14.09
CA LEU A 515 -13.36 -1.99 -12.82
C LEU A 515 -12.88 -3.16 -11.95
N ASP A 516 -12.69 -2.89 -10.67
CA ASP A 516 -12.26 -3.89 -9.70
C ASP A 516 -13.50 -4.56 -9.09
N GLY A 517 -13.61 -5.87 -9.31
CA GLY A 517 -14.65 -6.71 -8.74
C GLY A 517 -14.14 -7.45 -7.50
N LEU A 518 -14.98 -7.54 -6.47
CA LEU A 518 -14.73 -8.33 -5.27
C LEU A 518 -15.43 -9.68 -5.42
N LEU A 519 -14.63 -10.75 -5.35
CA LEU A 519 -15.10 -12.13 -5.33
C LEU A 519 -14.95 -12.65 -3.89
N HIS A 520 -16.06 -12.81 -3.18
CA HIS A 520 -16.04 -13.29 -1.80
C HIS A 520 -15.69 -14.78 -1.74
N VAL A 521 -15.04 -15.25 -0.68
CA VAL A 521 -14.69 -16.70 -0.52
C VAL A 521 -15.90 -17.62 -0.59
N SER A 522 -17.08 -17.13 -0.17
CA SER A 522 -18.35 -17.86 -0.24
C SER A 522 -18.93 -17.97 -1.66
N GLU A 523 -18.41 -17.18 -2.60
CA GLU A 523 -18.87 -17.11 -3.99
C GLU A 523 -17.87 -17.77 -4.96
N LEU A 524 -16.74 -18.31 -4.46
CA LEU A 524 -15.74 -19.05 -5.25
C LEU A 524 -16.22 -20.44 -5.68
N GLY A 525 -17.18 -21.04 -4.98
CA GLY A 525 -17.71 -22.35 -5.28
C GLY A 525 -18.75 -22.84 -4.26
N TRP A 526 -19.38 -23.98 -4.55
CA TRP A 526 -20.37 -24.61 -3.66
C TRP A 526 -19.75 -25.28 -2.42
N GLN A 527 -18.44 -25.50 -2.44
CA GLN A 527 -17.67 -26.10 -1.35
C GLN A 527 -17.12 -25.01 -0.42
N ARG A 528 -16.90 -25.37 0.85
CA ARG A 528 -16.26 -24.47 1.80
C ARG A 528 -14.77 -24.40 1.51
N VAL A 529 -14.33 -23.29 0.91
CA VAL A 529 -12.93 -23.03 0.60
C VAL A 529 -12.33 -22.24 1.77
N ASP A 530 -11.34 -22.83 2.46
CA ASP A 530 -10.66 -22.19 3.59
C ASP A 530 -9.64 -21.13 3.15
N HIS A 531 -9.03 -21.31 1.96
CA HIS A 531 -8.13 -20.34 1.37
C HIS A 531 -8.41 -20.10 -0.13
N PRO A 532 -8.65 -18.84 -0.55
CA PRO A 532 -8.93 -18.53 -1.96
C PRO A 532 -7.76 -18.86 -2.90
N SER A 533 -6.53 -18.97 -2.37
CA SER A 533 -5.34 -19.40 -3.11
C SER A 533 -5.38 -20.84 -3.63
N ASP A 534 -6.27 -21.68 -3.08
CA ASP A 534 -6.42 -23.07 -3.53
C ASP A 534 -7.23 -23.18 -4.83
N VAL A 535 -7.99 -22.13 -5.17
CA VAL A 535 -8.90 -22.12 -6.33
C VAL A 535 -8.45 -21.12 -7.40
N VAL A 536 -7.88 -19.98 -6.99
CA VAL A 536 -7.48 -18.90 -7.90
C VAL A 536 -6.07 -18.38 -7.58
N GLN A 537 -5.27 -18.11 -8.61
CA GLN A 537 -3.91 -17.55 -8.48
C GLN A 537 -3.84 -16.08 -8.92
N GLU A 538 -2.90 -15.31 -8.35
CA GLU A 538 -2.64 -13.93 -8.80
C GLU A 538 -2.21 -13.94 -10.27
N GLY A 539 -2.89 -13.15 -11.10
CA GLY A 539 -2.67 -13.05 -12.54
C GLY A 539 -3.45 -14.05 -13.39
N GLN A 540 -4.26 -14.94 -12.80
CA GLN A 540 -5.07 -15.88 -13.56
C GLN A 540 -6.32 -15.21 -14.17
N GLU A 541 -6.63 -15.56 -15.42
CA GLU A 541 -7.89 -15.22 -16.07
C GLU A 541 -9.01 -16.16 -15.62
N ILE A 542 -10.10 -15.60 -15.10
CA ILE A 542 -11.29 -16.32 -14.65
C ILE A 542 -12.57 -15.70 -15.25
N GLU A 543 -13.55 -16.55 -15.55
CA GLU A 543 -14.89 -16.12 -15.94
C GLU A 543 -15.75 -15.98 -14.69
N VAL A 544 -16.27 -14.78 -14.45
CA VAL A 544 -17.00 -14.40 -13.25
C VAL A 544 -18.35 -13.81 -13.62
N TYR A 545 -19.36 -14.10 -12.80
CA TYR A 545 -20.71 -13.58 -12.93
C TYR A 545 -20.91 -12.34 -12.07
N VAL A 546 -21.53 -11.30 -12.63
CA VAL A 546 -21.81 -10.05 -11.91
C VAL A 546 -23.10 -10.19 -11.12
N LEU A 547 -23.00 -10.25 -9.79
CA LEU A 547 -24.16 -10.32 -8.88
C LEU A 547 -24.80 -8.95 -8.66
N SER A 548 -23.99 -7.95 -8.35
CA SER A 548 -24.44 -6.59 -8.09
C SER A 548 -23.37 -5.58 -8.50
N VAL A 549 -23.83 -4.44 -9.00
CA VAL A 549 -22.97 -3.33 -9.44
C VAL A 549 -23.33 -2.13 -8.57
N ASP A 550 -22.39 -1.71 -7.74
CA ASP A 550 -22.51 -0.47 -6.98
C ASP A 550 -21.88 0.67 -7.81
N ARG A 551 -22.75 1.49 -8.42
CA ARG A 551 -22.36 2.60 -9.30
C ARG A 551 -21.74 3.77 -8.54
N ASP A 552 -22.01 3.88 -7.23
CA ASP A 552 -21.53 5.01 -6.41
C ASP A 552 -20.14 4.72 -5.83
N LYS A 553 -19.88 3.45 -5.47
CA LYS A 553 -18.58 3.02 -4.90
C LYS A 553 -17.61 2.43 -5.94
N GLU A 554 -18.00 2.38 -7.22
CA GLU A 554 -17.24 1.75 -8.33
C GLU A 554 -16.83 0.28 -8.06
N LYS A 555 -17.62 -0.45 -7.26
CA LYS A 555 -17.33 -1.82 -6.85
C LYS A 555 -18.35 -2.78 -7.45
N ILE A 556 -17.86 -3.91 -7.95
CA ILE A 556 -18.70 -4.97 -8.52
C ILE A 556 -18.59 -6.21 -7.64
N SER A 557 -19.71 -6.77 -7.20
CA SER A 557 -19.73 -8.06 -6.51
C SER A 557 -19.78 -9.18 -7.53
N LEU A 558 -18.80 -10.07 -7.47
CA LEU A 558 -18.62 -11.17 -8.42
C LEU A 558 -18.91 -12.51 -7.76
N SER A 559 -19.34 -13.47 -8.58
CA SER A 559 -19.52 -14.86 -8.17
C SER A 559 -19.07 -15.85 -9.25
N LEU A 560 -18.42 -16.93 -8.82
CA LEU A 560 -18.15 -18.13 -9.62
C LEU A 560 -19.23 -19.20 -9.45
N LYS A 561 -20.08 -19.07 -8.42
CA LYS A 561 -21.08 -20.05 -8.02
C LYS A 561 -22.23 -20.18 -9.02
N GLU A 562 -22.70 -19.06 -9.57
CA GLU A 562 -23.79 -19.03 -10.58
C GLU A 562 -23.41 -19.70 -11.91
N LEU A 563 -22.11 -19.89 -12.16
CA LEU A 563 -21.60 -20.59 -13.36
C LEU A 563 -21.48 -22.11 -13.14
N LEU A 564 -21.54 -22.58 -11.89
CA LEU A 564 -21.46 -23.99 -11.54
C LEU A 564 -22.88 -24.58 -11.44
N PRO A 565 -23.13 -25.76 -12.05
CA PRO A 565 -24.47 -26.37 -12.04
C PRO A 565 -24.94 -26.62 -10.60
N ASP A 566 -26.16 -26.20 -10.32
CA ASP A 566 -26.78 -26.25 -8.99
C ASP A 566 -26.99 -27.73 -8.57
N PRO A 567 -26.31 -28.23 -7.52
CA PRO A 567 -26.43 -29.64 -7.11
C PRO A 567 -27.86 -30.02 -6.68
N TRP A 568 -28.71 -29.04 -6.36
CA TRP A 568 -30.13 -29.24 -6.05
C TRP A 568 -30.97 -29.59 -7.28
N GLN A 569 -30.63 -29.07 -8.47
CA GLN A 569 -31.33 -29.43 -9.70
C GLN A 569 -31.01 -30.85 -10.14
N GLU A 570 -29.79 -31.33 -9.90
CA GLU A 570 -29.43 -32.75 -10.08
C GLU A 570 -30.06 -33.63 -9.01
N ALA A 571 -30.09 -33.19 -7.74
CA ALA A 571 -30.73 -33.92 -6.66
C ALA A 571 -32.23 -34.19 -6.94
N ILE A 572 -32.96 -33.24 -7.53
CA ILE A 572 -34.37 -33.40 -7.91
C ILE A 572 -34.54 -34.47 -9.01
N LYS A 573 -33.56 -34.64 -9.91
CA LYS A 573 -33.60 -35.67 -10.95
C LYS A 573 -33.15 -37.05 -10.45
N LYS A 574 -32.32 -37.09 -9.40
CA LYS A 574 -31.65 -38.30 -8.92
C LYS A 574 -32.34 -38.94 -7.71
N TYR A 575 -33.04 -38.15 -6.88
CA TYR A 575 -33.63 -38.61 -5.63
C TYR A 575 -35.15 -38.50 -5.62
N GLU A 576 -35.82 -39.64 -5.55
CA GLU A 576 -37.27 -39.73 -5.33
C GLU A 576 -37.59 -39.86 -3.84
N VAL A 577 -38.69 -39.22 -3.40
CA VAL A 577 -39.18 -39.38 -2.02
C VAL A 577 -39.43 -40.87 -1.74
N ASN A 578 -38.90 -41.38 -0.63
CA ASN A 578 -38.80 -42.79 -0.22
C ASN A 578 -37.59 -43.60 -0.73
N SER A 579 -36.63 -43.02 -1.46
CA SER A 579 -35.37 -43.73 -1.76
C SER A 579 -34.50 -43.91 -0.50
N ILE A 580 -33.87 -45.07 -0.37
CA ILE A 580 -32.84 -45.33 0.66
C ILE A 580 -31.48 -44.88 0.10
N ILE A 581 -30.78 -44.03 0.87
CA ILE A 581 -29.50 -43.47 0.47
C ILE A 581 -28.47 -43.62 1.58
N THR A 582 -27.20 -43.76 1.20
CA THR A 582 -26.05 -43.75 2.10
C THR A 582 -25.52 -42.34 2.24
N GLY A 583 -25.23 -41.90 3.47
CA GLY A 583 -24.58 -40.61 3.72
C GLY A 583 -23.75 -40.60 5.00
N LYS A 584 -22.85 -39.64 5.10
CA LYS A 584 -21.87 -39.52 6.18
C LYS A 584 -22.29 -38.46 7.20
N VAL A 585 -22.25 -38.79 8.49
CA VAL A 585 -22.58 -37.84 9.56
C VAL A 585 -21.50 -36.77 9.67
N VAL A 586 -21.81 -35.50 9.38
CA VAL A 586 -20.85 -34.37 9.46
C VAL A 586 -20.91 -33.69 10.82
N ARG A 587 -22.11 -33.54 11.39
CA ARG A 587 -22.29 -32.90 12.71
C ARG A 587 -23.52 -33.44 13.42
N ILE A 588 -23.42 -33.53 14.74
CA ILE A 588 -24.50 -33.98 15.62
C ILE A 588 -24.91 -32.80 16.49
N VAL A 589 -26.22 -32.55 16.61
CA VAL A 589 -26.81 -31.53 17.47
C VAL A 589 -27.84 -32.18 18.40
N SER A 590 -28.21 -31.50 19.49
CA SER A 590 -29.10 -32.05 20.53
C SER A 590 -30.47 -32.50 20.02
N PHE A 591 -30.93 -31.99 18.88
CA PHE A 591 -32.23 -32.32 18.27
C PHE A 591 -32.12 -33.18 16.99
N GLY A 592 -30.91 -33.56 16.55
CA GLY A 592 -30.75 -34.38 15.34
C GLY A 592 -29.31 -34.54 14.85
N ALA A 593 -29.12 -35.30 13.78
CA ALA A 593 -27.84 -35.48 13.10
C ALA A 593 -27.90 -34.91 11.68
N PHE A 594 -26.85 -34.21 11.26
CA PHE A 594 -26.67 -33.78 9.88
C PHE A 594 -25.80 -34.77 9.13
N VAL A 595 -26.33 -35.26 8.02
CA VAL A 595 -25.77 -36.29 7.18
C VAL A 595 -25.52 -35.70 5.81
N GLU A 596 -24.27 -35.64 5.39
CA GLU A 596 -23.88 -35.25 4.04
C GLU A 596 -24.08 -36.46 3.12
N LEU A 597 -24.90 -36.25 2.08
CA LEU A 597 -25.25 -37.29 1.11
C LEU A 597 -24.33 -37.21 -0.11
N GLU A 598 -24.15 -35.99 -0.62
CA GLU A 598 -23.27 -35.62 -1.71
C GLU A 598 -22.69 -34.21 -1.44
N PRO A 599 -21.58 -33.81 -2.10
CA PRO A 599 -20.95 -32.52 -1.85
C PRO A 599 -21.91 -31.34 -2.06
N GLY A 600 -22.33 -30.69 -0.96
CA GLY A 600 -23.28 -29.57 -0.98
C GLY A 600 -24.76 -29.93 -0.71
N LEU A 601 -25.06 -31.21 -0.40
CA LEU A 601 -26.39 -31.71 -0.08
C LEU A 601 -26.46 -32.26 1.35
N ASP A 602 -27.06 -31.50 2.26
CA ASP A 602 -27.20 -31.85 3.67
C ASP A 602 -28.60 -32.39 4.00
N GLY A 603 -28.64 -33.58 4.60
CA GLY A 603 -29.82 -34.19 5.18
C GLY A 603 -29.87 -34.05 6.70
N LEU A 604 -31.06 -33.84 7.27
CA LEU A 604 -31.30 -33.79 8.71
C LEU A 604 -32.08 -35.03 9.15
N VAL A 605 -31.53 -35.76 10.12
CA VAL A 605 -32.22 -36.83 10.82
C VAL A 605 -32.64 -36.32 12.20
N HIS A 606 -33.95 -36.22 12.45
CA HIS A 606 -34.47 -35.78 13.74
C HIS A 606 -34.28 -36.89 14.80
N ILE A 607 -34.03 -36.53 16.07
CA ILE A 607 -33.86 -37.48 17.19
C ILE A 607 -34.95 -38.59 17.23
N SER A 608 -36.18 -38.23 16.86
CA SER A 608 -37.36 -39.12 16.87
C SER A 608 -37.39 -40.14 15.73
N LYS A 609 -36.47 -40.05 14.77
CA LYS A 609 -36.39 -40.88 13.55
C LYS A 609 -35.11 -41.74 13.49
N ILE A 610 -34.31 -41.73 14.55
CA ILE A 610 -33.03 -42.46 14.67
C ILE A 610 -33.24 -43.91 15.17
N SER A 611 -34.13 -44.15 16.13
CA SER A 611 -34.37 -45.51 16.68
C SER A 611 -35.80 -45.69 17.22
N LYS A 612 -36.23 -46.95 17.43
CA LYS A 612 -37.55 -47.33 17.99
C LYS A 612 -37.67 -47.03 19.50
N GLN A 613 -36.56 -46.81 20.21
CA GLN A 613 -36.51 -46.49 21.65
C GLN A 613 -36.32 -44.99 21.89
N ARG A 614 -36.83 -44.44 23.01
CA ARG A 614 -36.56 -43.04 23.41
C ARG A 614 -35.07 -42.92 23.75
N ILE A 615 -34.37 -42.05 23.03
CA ILE A 615 -32.97 -41.73 23.24
C ILE A 615 -32.90 -40.27 23.72
N ASP A 616 -32.17 -40.02 24.81
CA ASP A 616 -32.02 -38.66 25.36
C ASP A 616 -30.92 -37.86 24.65
N THR A 617 -29.90 -38.51 24.07
CA THR A 617 -28.81 -37.84 23.32
C THR A 617 -28.38 -38.63 22.08
N VAL A 618 -28.30 -37.97 20.91
CA VAL A 618 -27.91 -38.58 19.61
C VAL A 618 -26.48 -39.16 19.61
N SER A 619 -25.61 -38.61 20.45
CA SER A 619 -24.19 -38.99 20.58
C SER A 619 -23.97 -40.41 21.11
N ASP A 620 -24.98 -41.06 21.68
CA ASP A 620 -24.87 -42.44 22.18
C ASP A 620 -25.03 -43.49 21.08
N VAL A 621 -25.52 -43.10 19.89
CA VAL A 621 -25.88 -44.05 18.81
C VAL A 621 -25.15 -43.75 17.49
N LEU A 622 -24.76 -42.50 17.26
CA LEU A 622 -24.10 -42.08 16.01
C LEU A 622 -22.79 -41.34 16.32
N GLU A 623 -21.74 -41.69 15.60
CA GLU A 623 -20.44 -41.00 15.67
C GLU A 623 -20.27 -40.02 14.49
N VAL A 624 -19.57 -38.90 14.75
CA VAL A 624 -19.21 -37.94 13.70
C VAL A 624 -18.26 -38.61 12.72
N GLY A 625 -18.66 -38.73 11.46
CA GLY A 625 -17.92 -39.39 10.38
C GLY A 625 -18.43 -40.78 10.01
N GLN A 626 -19.44 -41.32 10.70
CA GLN A 626 -20.04 -42.62 10.40
C GLN A 626 -20.92 -42.56 9.14
N GLU A 627 -20.85 -43.60 8.29
CA GLU A 627 -21.75 -43.80 7.17
C GLU A 627 -23.05 -44.48 7.63
N ILE A 628 -24.19 -43.89 7.28
CA ILE A 628 -25.51 -44.40 7.64
C ILE A 628 -26.43 -44.47 6.42
N GLN A 629 -27.29 -45.49 6.41
CA GLN A 629 -28.37 -45.60 5.44
C GLN A 629 -29.63 -44.95 6.01
N ALA A 630 -30.20 -44.01 5.27
CA ALA A 630 -31.41 -43.32 5.66
C ALA A 630 -32.36 -43.15 4.47
N LYS A 631 -33.66 -43.17 4.74
CA LYS A 631 -34.72 -42.99 3.75
C LYS A 631 -35.11 -41.52 3.67
N ILE A 632 -35.24 -40.99 2.46
CA ILE A 632 -35.70 -39.61 2.23
C ILE A 632 -37.20 -39.53 2.51
N MET A 633 -37.60 -38.73 3.50
CA MET A 633 -39.01 -38.51 3.83
C MET A 633 -39.61 -37.30 3.11
N SER A 634 -38.84 -36.21 3.00
CA SER A 634 -39.27 -35.00 2.31
C SER A 634 -38.06 -34.19 1.88
N ILE A 635 -38.20 -33.51 0.73
CA ILE A 635 -37.20 -32.59 0.17
C ILE A 635 -37.82 -31.20 0.21
N ASP A 636 -37.23 -30.30 0.99
CA ASP A 636 -37.63 -28.89 1.07
C ASP A 636 -36.62 -28.06 0.26
N VAL A 637 -37.06 -27.63 -0.93
CA VAL A 637 -36.25 -26.90 -1.92
C VAL A 637 -36.01 -25.45 -1.49
N GLU A 638 -36.97 -24.82 -0.80
CA GLU A 638 -36.84 -23.43 -0.35
C GLU A 638 -35.81 -23.29 0.76
N ARG A 639 -35.76 -24.28 1.67
CA ARG A 639 -34.83 -24.27 2.81
C ARG A 639 -33.54 -25.02 2.56
N LYS A 640 -33.37 -25.64 1.38
CA LYS A 640 -32.23 -26.50 1.03
C LYS A 640 -31.99 -27.57 2.10
N ARG A 641 -33.03 -28.33 2.47
CA ARG A 641 -32.97 -29.38 3.50
C ARG A 641 -33.68 -30.65 3.05
N ILE A 642 -33.06 -31.80 3.31
CA ILE A 642 -33.69 -33.12 3.13
C ILE A 642 -33.96 -33.74 4.49
N SER A 643 -35.21 -34.12 4.78
CA SER A 643 -35.53 -34.85 6.02
C SER A 643 -35.30 -36.34 5.82
N LEU A 644 -34.43 -36.92 6.63
CA LEU A 644 -34.01 -38.32 6.55
C LEU A 644 -34.52 -39.12 7.75
N SER A 645 -34.82 -40.41 7.53
CA SER A 645 -35.29 -41.34 8.56
C SER A 645 -34.53 -42.67 8.50
N ILE A 646 -33.87 -43.03 9.60
CA ILE A 646 -33.18 -44.32 9.76
C ILE A 646 -34.18 -45.41 10.14
N LYS A 647 -35.21 -45.04 10.93
CA LYS A 647 -36.27 -45.94 11.39
C LYS A 647 -37.04 -46.59 10.24
N ASP A 648 -37.37 -45.82 9.22
CA ASP A 648 -38.21 -46.30 8.11
C ASP A 648 -37.40 -47.18 7.13
N ALA A 649 -36.07 -47.04 7.07
CA ALA A 649 -35.19 -47.95 6.33
C ALA A 649 -35.05 -49.34 7.02
N LEU A 650 -35.03 -49.36 8.35
CA LEU A 650 -34.98 -50.60 9.14
C LEU A 650 -36.28 -51.42 9.07
N ILE A 651 -37.43 -50.76 8.93
CA ILE A 651 -38.74 -51.43 8.81
C ILE A 651 -38.84 -52.15 7.45
N ASP A 652 -38.40 -51.52 6.36
CA ASP A 652 -38.38 -52.15 5.03
C ASP A 652 -37.42 -53.35 4.97
N GLU A 653 -36.27 -53.31 5.66
CA GLU A 653 -35.39 -54.48 5.81
C GLU A 653 -36.04 -55.63 6.61
N GLU A 654 -36.76 -55.32 7.69
CA GLU A 654 -37.46 -56.31 8.52
C GLU A 654 -38.61 -56.95 7.74
N GLU A 655 -39.40 -56.19 6.98
CA GLU A 655 -40.47 -56.70 6.11
C GLU A 655 -39.92 -57.54 4.94
N ALA A 656 -38.82 -57.13 4.31
CA ALA A 656 -38.17 -57.91 3.27
C ALA A 656 -37.58 -59.24 3.80
N LYS A 657 -37.02 -59.23 5.02
CA LYS A 657 -36.55 -60.46 5.71
C LYS A 657 -37.73 -61.35 6.13
N TYR A 658 -38.83 -60.78 6.62
CA TYR A 658 -40.04 -61.57 6.95
C TYR A 658 -40.67 -62.19 5.70
N ALA A 659 -40.73 -61.46 4.59
CA ALA A 659 -41.25 -61.95 3.32
C ALA A 659 -40.41 -63.11 2.73
N SER A 660 -39.08 -63.05 2.86
CA SER A 660 -38.19 -64.14 2.40
C SER A 660 -38.27 -65.39 3.29
N TYR A 661 -38.55 -65.24 4.58
CA TYR A 661 -38.84 -66.33 5.51
C TYR A 661 -40.20 -67.01 5.23
N LEU A 662 -41.23 -66.24 4.87
CA LEU A 662 -42.56 -66.78 4.51
C LEU A 662 -42.58 -67.46 3.13
N GLY A 663 -41.68 -67.09 2.21
CA GLY A 663 -41.55 -67.71 0.90
C GLY A 663 -40.88 -69.11 0.87
N HIS A 664 -40.47 -69.65 2.02
CA HIS A 664 -39.81 -70.97 2.12
C HIS A 664 -40.67 -72.07 2.79
N GLN A 665 -41.97 -71.85 2.98
CA GLN A 665 -42.90 -72.95 3.32
C GLN A 665 -43.81 -73.25 2.13
N ASP A 666 -43.31 -74.05 1.19
CA ASP A 666 -44.17 -74.82 0.29
C ASP A 666 -43.87 -76.32 0.42
N THR A 667 -44.92 -77.05 0.80
CA THR A 667 -45.20 -78.45 0.51
C THR A 667 -44.25 -79.53 1.06
N GLN A 668 -44.64 -80.12 2.20
CA GLN A 668 -44.64 -81.58 2.37
C GLN A 668 -45.54 -82.01 3.55
N ASP A 669 -46.57 -82.78 3.19
CA ASP A 669 -47.42 -83.68 3.99
C ASP A 669 -48.25 -83.13 5.15
N LEU A 670 -49.43 -82.61 4.81
CA LEU A 670 -50.62 -82.70 5.66
C LEU A 670 -51.64 -83.60 4.97
N VAL A 671 -51.60 -84.89 5.30
CA VAL A 671 -52.66 -85.84 4.98
C VAL A 671 -53.91 -85.43 5.78
N THR A 672 -54.97 -85.04 5.09
CA THR A 672 -56.27 -84.72 5.71
C THR A 672 -57.03 -85.99 6.07
N ILE A 673 -57.62 -86.00 7.28
CA ILE A 673 -58.45 -87.10 7.83
C ILE A 673 -59.65 -87.47 6.92
N GLY A 674 -59.97 -86.66 5.91
CA GLY A 674 -60.98 -86.95 4.87
C GLY A 674 -60.55 -87.96 3.80
N ASP A 675 -59.26 -88.22 3.62
CA ASP A 675 -58.76 -89.17 2.61
C ASP A 675 -58.64 -90.61 3.14
N LEU A 676 -58.62 -90.82 4.46
CA LEU A 676 -58.60 -92.15 5.10
C LEU A 676 -59.97 -92.83 5.24
N ILE A 677 -61.08 -92.13 4.95
CA ILE A 677 -62.45 -92.67 5.07
C ILE A 677 -63.02 -93.15 3.72
N LYS A 678 -62.41 -92.80 2.58
CA LYS A 678 -62.84 -93.27 1.25
C LYS A 678 -62.24 -94.61 0.82
N GLU A 679 -61.28 -95.16 1.56
CA GLU A 679 -60.64 -96.45 1.24
C GLU A 679 -61.25 -97.68 1.93
N ASN A 680 -62.34 -97.55 2.71
CA ASN A 680 -62.98 -98.69 3.39
C ASN A 680 -64.46 -98.93 3.03
N GLN A 681 -64.93 -98.42 1.88
CA GLN A 681 -66.16 -98.90 1.25
C GLN A 681 -65.92 -99.12 -0.25
N GLY A 682 -65.56 -100.35 -0.61
CA GLY A 682 -65.45 -100.74 -2.01
C GLY A 682 -64.52 -101.91 -2.33
N GLU A 683 -64.48 -102.97 -1.50
CA GLU A 683 -64.76 -104.38 -1.86
C GLU A 683 -64.40 -105.33 -0.70
#